data_AF-A0A7V3PTN5-F1
#
_entry.id   AF-A0A7V3PTN5-F1
#
_cell.length_a   1.000
_cell.length_b   1.000
_cell.length_c   1.000
_cell.angle_alpha   90.00
_cell.angle_beta   90.00
_cell.angle_gamma   90.00
#
_symmetry.space_group_name_H-M   'P 1'
#
loop_
_entity.id
_entity.type
_entity.pdbx_description
1 polymer ?
#
loop_
_entity_poly.entity_id
_entity_poly.type
_entity_poly.pdbx_seq_one_letter_code
_entity_poly.pdbx_strand_id
1 'polypeptide(L)'
;MRLILISLLVSLGVSASRKLDGIQLRFATVAGEDISGNNQAGEVGTELARPLCVQVFQRGLPVANVPVRFSVLREPDENKYLGSQQCRVSDTLVMTDHLGLARVSLFLGSFPGDYLIKVEAGGDELIFAVKGLKRGWVFLAFLEIIGGMAIFLFGLYYGSKGLRRLAGDRLRQVIFSLTQNRVLGLVVGVVVTVIFQSSNATVSLLISLASAGLMSLSQSLGVILGADIGTTFTVQLLSFRIYDFALLAVAMGLILMNINWRFRDCGQIVFGFGLVFFSLKIVLGAIEPIKFVPQIQEVVQASSLHPLYSFMIALFFTALLRSSAATIGIMVGLSFSGLVELRNAIPFLLGANTGSGLSSLWSAFKGTAEGKRVAVAQAIFKIVTVLVVLPFVPVLVKIFPRTSPLVARQIANAHTFINIISALIFLPFLGLLTKLLERMVPDREFEKMAPRYLNPAALGSPELAMAQATREILRMGEIVQAMLTSALKVFLEGDKEGCRQLAAEDDRVDRLEVEITSFLSKLSMESLSPENFRRVRALFYITDELEHIADIVSKNIIVYTRKKINQNLAFSSAGEEEIKNFHQQVLQNFSLAINCLATWDVKMAEQVVEKRAWGVAKKQELHNHHLERLSQGLKETIDTSTIHLDLISDLERINFHCSQIGAAITGIK
;
A
#
# COMPACT_ATOMS: atom_id res chain seq x y z
N MET A 1 -28.95 -48.87 -12.99
CA MET A 1 -29.82 -50.02 -13.32
C MET A 1 -31.00 -49.69 -14.25
N ARG A 2 -31.50 -48.44 -14.35
CA ARG A 2 -32.52 -48.04 -15.35
C ARG A 2 -31.98 -47.70 -16.76
N LEU A 3 -30.66 -47.57 -16.92
CA LEU A 3 -29.99 -47.33 -18.21
C LEU A 3 -29.96 -48.57 -19.13
N ILE A 4 -30.19 -49.78 -18.61
CA ILE A 4 -30.15 -51.02 -19.38
C ILE A 4 -31.52 -51.38 -19.98
N LEU A 5 -32.63 -50.87 -19.42
CA LEU A 5 -33.98 -51.16 -19.92
C LEU A 5 -34.41 -50.30 -21.13
N ILE A 6 -33.82 -49.11 -21.30
CA ILE A 6 -34.12 -48.23 -22.45
C ILE A 6 -33.42 -48.74 -23.73
N SER A 7 -32.33 -49.49 -23.57
CA SER A 7 -31.64 -50.18 -24.67
C SER A 7 -32.50 -51.27 -25.35
N LEU A 8 -33.57 -51.76 -24.69
CA LEU A 8 -34.39 -52.87 -25.22
C LEU A 8 -35.69 -52.42 -25.92
N LEU A 9 -36.10 -51.16 -25.78
CA LEU A 9 -37.36 -50.65 -26.36
C LEU A 9 -37.17 -49.81 -27.64
N VAL A 10 -35.92 -49.52 -28.02
CA VAL A 10 -35.60 -48.81 -29.27
C VAL A 10 -35.42 -49.77 -30.46
N SER A 11 -35.51 -51.10 -30.26
CA SER A 11 -35.30 -52.10 -31.33
C SER A 11 -36.54 -52.43 -32.18
N LEU A 12 -37.67 -51.74 -32.01
CA LEU A 12 -38.92 -52.00 -32.76
C LEU A 12 -39.47 -50.70 -33.34
N GLY A 13 -38.85 -50.24 -34.43
CA GLY A 13 -39.28 -49.05 -35.17
C GLY A 13 -38.36 -48.72 -36.34
N VAL A 14 -37.93 -49.74 -37.09
CA VAL A 14 -37.06 -49.55 -38.26
C VAL A 14 -37.92 -49.12 -39.45
N SER A 15 -38.01 -47.81 -39.64
CA SER A 15 -38.20 -47.22 -40.97
C SER A 15 -36.90 -47.40 -41.76
N ALA A 16 -37.01 -47.95 -42.96
CA ALA A 16 -35.90 -48.33 -43.82
C ALA A 16 -35.04 -47.11 -44.21
N SER A 17 -33.92 -46.93 -43.51
CA SER A 17 -32.80 -46.09 -43.90
C SER A 17 -31.67 -47.02 -44.35
N ARG A 18 -31.24 -46.91 -45.61
CA ARG A 18 -30.05 -47.61 -46.12
C ARG A 18 -28.86 -47.25 -45.21
N LYS A 19 -28.28 -48.24 -44.52
CA LYS A 19 -26.95 -48.09 -43.91
C LYS A 19 -25.96 -47.73 -45.02
N LEU A 20 -25.43 -46.52 -44.95
CA LEU A 20 -24.30 -46.10 -45.78
C LEU A 20 -23.04 -46.60 -45.08
N ASP A 21 -22.52 -47.75 -45.50
CA ASP A 21 -21.36 -48.36 -44.86
C ASP A 21 -20.13 -47.43 -44.89
N GLY A 22 -19.52 -47.22 -43.71
CA GLY A 22 -18.26 -46.51 -43.54
C GLY A 22 -18.34 -45.00 -43.31
N ILE A 23 -19.50 -44.45 -42.96
CA ILE A 23 -19.66 -43.05 -42.55
C ILE A 23 -19.12 -42.82 -41.13
N GLN A 24 -18.41 -41.71 -40.93
CA GLN A 24 -17.92 -41.22 -39.64
C GLN A 24 -18.28 -39.74 -39.46
N LEU A 25 -18.83 -39.40 -38.29
CA LEU A 25 -19.08 -38.02 -37.86
C LEU A 25 -17.91 -37.49 -37.04
N ARG A 26 -17.53 -36.24 -37.30
CA ARG A 26 -16.55 -35.50 -36.49
C ARG A 26 -17.02 -34.07 -36.28
N PHE A 27 -16.63 -33.48 -35.14
CA PHE A 27 -16.74 -32.03 -34.97
C PHE A 27 -15.99 -31.33 -36.11
N ALA A 28 -16.63 -30.36 -36.74
CA ALA A 28 -16.07 -29.70 -37.91
C ALA A 28 -14.83 -28.88 -37.55
N THR A 29 -13.75 -29.06 -38.32
CA THR A 29 -12.52 -28.29 -38.18
C THR A 29 -12.09 -27.69 -39.51
N VAL A 30 -11.58 -26.46 -39.52
CA VAL A 30 -10.99 -25.81 -40.71
C VAL A 30 -9.57 -25.36 -40.36
N ALA A 31 -8.59 -25.78 -41.15
CA ALA A 31 -7.17 -25.50 -40.91
C ALA A 31 -6.67 -25.90 -39.49
N GLY A 32 -7.31 -26.88 -38.86
CA GLY A 32 -6.99 -27.33 -37.49
C GLY A 32 -7.74 -26.58 -36.38
N GLU A 33 -8.54 -25.56 -36.72
CA GLU A 33 -9.39 -24.84 -35.77
C GLU A 33 -10.79 -25.44 -35.69
N ASP A 34 -11.34 -25.55 -34.48
CA ASP A 34 -12.69 -26.03 -34.24
C ASP A 34 -13.73 -24.98 -34.65
N ILE A 35 -14.54 -25.32 -35.66
CA ILE A 35 -15.67 -24.51 -36.15
C ILE A 35 -17.02 -25.16 -35.84
N SER A 36 -17.03 -26.19 -35.01
CA SER A 36 -18.20 -27.04 -34.77
C SER A 36 -19.31 -26.33 -34.00
N GLY A 37 -19.00 -25.26 -33.28
CA GLY A 37 -19.95 -24.62 -32.37
C GLY A 37 -20.29 -25.47 -31.13
N ASN A 38 -19.55 -26.55 -30.87
CA ASN A 38 -19.67 -27.32 -29.66
C ASN A 38 -19.12 -26.55 -28.44
N ASN A 39 -19.63 -26.84 -27.24
CA ASN A 39 -19.23 -26.21 -25.97
C ASN A 39 -19.33 -24.68 -25.94
N GLN A 40 -20.20 -24.09 -26.76
CA GLN A 40 -20.49 -22.66 -26.68
C GLN A 40 -21.59 -22.38 -25.65
N ALA A 41 -21.67 -21.13 -25.19
CA ALA A 41 -22.76 -20.63 -24.37
C ALA A 41 -23.53 -19.51 -25.06
N GLY A 42 -24.84 -19.46 -24.79
CA GLY A 42 -25.74 -18.43 -25.32
C GLY A 42 -26.81 -18.06 -24.30
N GLU A 43 -27.44 -16.91 -24.47
CA GLU A 43 -28.54 -16.48 -23.63
C GLU A 43 -29.80 -17.28 -23.96
N VAL A 44 -30.53 -17.75 -22.94
CA VAL A 44 -31.79 -18.47 -23.12
C VAL A 44 -32.81 -17.62 -23.89
N GLY A 45 -33.60 -18.25 -24.76
CA GLY A 45 -34.55 -17.58 -25.65
C GLY A 45 -33.91 -16.84 -26.83
N THR A 46 -32.61 -17.06 -27.10
CA THR A 46 -31.91 -16.46 -28.24
C THR A 46 -31.27 -17.53 -29.14
N GLU A 47 -30.91 -17.15 -30.36
CA GLU A 47 -30.10 -17.99 -31.25
C GLU A 47 -28.64 -18.00 -30.78
N LEU A 48 -27.98 -19.15 -30.87
CA LEU A 48 -26.55 -19.25 -30.60
C LEU A 48 -25.73 -18.41 -31.58
N ALA A 49 -24.61 -17.86 -31.09
CA ALA A 49 -23.73 -17.02 -31.87
C ALA A 49 -23.04 -17.78 -33.02
N ARG A 50 -22.70 -19.06 -32.82
CA ARG A 50 -22.15 -19.93 -33.86
C ARG A 50 -23.14 -21.06 -34.18
N PRO A 51 -23.34 -21.42 -35.46
CA PRO A 51 -24.11 -22.60 -35.81
C PRO A 51 -23.41 -23.88 -35.33
N LEU A 52 -24.18 -24.95 -35.12
CA LEU A 52 -23.63 -26.28 -34.90
C LEU A 52 -23.22 -26.86 -36.25
N CYS A 53 -21.95 -27.27 -36.35
CA CYS A 53 -21.33 -27.74 -37.59
C CYS A 53 -20.69 -29.11 -37.37
N VAL A 54 -21.10 -30.08 -38.16
CA VAL A 54 -20.52 -31.43 -38.18
C VAL A 54 -19.87 -31.68 -39.54
N GLN A 55 -18.78 -32.42 -39.55
CA GLN A 55 -18.13 -32.88 -40.77
C GLN A 55 -18.27 -34.39 -40.92
N VAL A 56 -18.67 -34.83 -42.10
CA VAL A 56 -18.95 -36.22 -42.44
C VAL A 56 -17.86 -36.77 -43.34
N PHE A 57 -17.31 -37.91 -42.93
CA PHE A 57 -16.28 -38.63 -43.66
C PHE A 57 -16.78 -39.99 -44.10
N GLN A 58 -16.32 -40.47 -45.25
CA GLN A 58 -16.43 -41.87 -45.63
C GLN A 58 -15.05 -42.36 -46.04
N ARG A 59 -14.58 -43.45 -45.42
CA ARG A 59 -13.21 -43.99 -45.64
C ARG A 59 -12.10 -42.93 -45.46
N GLY A 60 -12.31 -41.97 -44.55
CA GLY A 60 -11.33 -40.92 -44.22
C GLY A 60 -11.34 -39.68 -45.12
N LEU A 61 -12.20 -39.62 -46.14
CA LEU A 61 -12.37 -38.45 -47.00
C LEU A 61 -13.72 -37.75 -46.74
N PRO A 62 -13.80 -36.41 -46.80
CA PRO A 62 -15.07 -35.69 -46.68
C PRO A 62 -16.04 -36.07 -47.80
N VAL A 63 -17.32 -36.22 -47.49
CA VAL A 63 -18.34 -36.63 -48.48
C VAL A 63 -19.54 -35.68 -48.52
N ALA A 64 -19.89 -35.24 -49.72
CA ALA A 64 -21.02 -34.37 -50.00
C ALA A 64 -22.35 -35.13 -50.16
N ASN A 65 -23.46 -34.40 -50.06
CA ASN A 65 -24.83 -34.91 -50.25
C ASN A 65 -25.22 -36.08 -49.32
N VAL A 66 -24.59 -36.17 -48.14
CA VAL A 66 -25.01 -37.10 -47.09
C VAL A 66 -26.08 -36.42 -46.23
N PRO A 67 -27.24 -37.06 -46.00
CA PRO A 67 -28.24 -36.54 -45.07
C PRO A 67 -27.77 -36.67 -43.62
N VAL A 68 -27.74 -35.55 -42.91
CA VAL A 68 -27.39 -35.45 -41.49
C VAL A 68 -28.62 -35.00 -40.71
N ARG A 69 -29.00 -35.76 -39.67
CA ARG A 69 -30.14 -35.43 -38.81
C ARG A 69 -29.68 -34.75 -37.54
N PHE A 70 -30.29 -33.62 -37.19
CA PHE A 70 -30.11 -32.92 -35.91
C PHE A 70 -31.37 -33.05 -35.07
N SER A 71 -31.21 -33.39 -33.79
CA SER A 71 -32.32 -33.53 -32.83
C SER A 71 -31.93 -33.06 -31.44
N VAL A 72 -32.85 -32.44 -30.72
CA VAL A 72 -32.64 -32.05 -29.31
C VAL A 72 -32.73 -33.32 -28.46
N LEU A 73 -31.61 -33.71 -27.85
CA LEU A 73 -31.54 -34.86 -26.95
C LEU A 73 -31.94 -34.49 -25.53
N ARG A 74 -31.53 -33.31 -25.07
CA ARG A 74 -31.82 -32.81 -23.72
C ARG A 74 -31.96 -31.29 -23.70
N GLU A 75 -32.96 -30.83 -22.97
CA GLU A 75 -33.17 -29.43 -22.60
C GLU A 75 -33.15 -29.31 -21.06
N PRO A 76 -32.66 -28.21 -20.47
CA PRO A 76 -32.71 -27.98 -19.03
C PRO A 76 -34.17 -27.85 -18.55
N ASP A 77 -34.52 -28.62 -17.52
CA ASP A 77 -35.84 -28.68 -16.89
C ASP A 77 -36.97 -29.26 -17.79
N GLU A 78 -37.40 -30.49 -17.49
CA GLU A 78 -38.41 -31.23 -18.28
C GLU A 78 -39.85 -30.76 -18.03
N ASN A 79 -40.07 -29.91 -17.01
CA ASN A 79 -41.38 -29.36 -16.65
C ASN A 79 -41.79 -28.23 -17.61
N LYS A 80 -42.27 -28.64 -18.79
CA LYS A 80 -42.85 -27.80 -19.83
C LYS A 80 -44.16 -27.15 -19.36
N TYR A 81 -44.08 -26.03 -18.66
CA TYR A 81 -45.26 -25.19 -18.42
C TYR A 81 -45.76 -24.60 -19.75
N LEU A 82 -47.09 -24.46 -19.91
CA LEU A 82 -47.68 -23.82 -21.09
C LEU A 82 -47.15 -22.38 -21.24
N GLY A 83 -46.37 -22.12 -22.29
CA GLY A 83 -45.85 -20.79 -22.63
C GLY A 83 -44.32 -20.67 -22.70
N SER A 84 -43.54 -21.67 -22.26
CA SER A 84 -42.08 -21.65 -22.42
C SER A 84 -41.67 -21.94 -23.86
N GLN A 85 -40.77 -21.11 -24.43
CA GLN A 85 -40.10 -21.42 -25.68
C GLN A 85 -39.19 -22.62 -25.51
N GLN A 86 -39.32 -23.62 -26.39
CA GLN A 86 -38.50 -24.83 -26.42
C GLN A 86 -37.26 -24.64 -27.28
N CYS A 87 -36.21 -25.37 -26.95
CA CYS A 87 -35.04 -25.49 -27.81
C CYS A 87 -35.43 -26.03 -29.19
N ARG A 88 -34.90 -25.40 -30.24
CA ARG A 88 -35.13 -25.84 -31.63
C ARG A 88 -33.90 -25.64 -32.49
N VAL A 89 -33.70 -26.56 -33.41
CA VAL A 89 -32.75 -26.42 -34.53
C VAL A 89 -33.47 -25.82 -35.73
N SER A 90 -32.79 -25.03 -36.56
CA SER A 90 -33.40 -24.42 -37.77
C SER A 90 -33.93 -25.49 -38.73
N ASP A 91 -33.17 -26.57 -38.91
CA ASP A 91 -33.45 -27.66 -39.82
C ASP A 91 -33.10 -28.99 -39.16
N THR A 92 -34.03 -29.96 -39.19
CA THR A 92 -33.78 -31.28 -38.58
C THR A 92 -33.03 -32.23 -39.50
N LEU A 93 -32.99 -31.95 -40.80
CA LEU A 93 -32.29 -32.74 -41.81
C LEU A 93 -31.54 -31.82 -42.77
N VAL A 94 -30.23 -31.90 -42.80
CA VAL A 94 -29.35 -31.05 -43.61
C VAL A 94 -28.45 -31.93 -44.47
N MET A 95 -28.27 -31.60 -45.75
CA MET A 95 -27.35 -32.30 -46.64
C MET A 95 -25.95 -31.72 -46.51
N THR A 96 -24.92 -32.57 -46.51
CA THR A 96 -23.53 -32.10 -46.48
C THR A 96 -23.11 -31.38 -47.76
N ASP A 97 -22.32 -30.31 -47.62
CA ASP A 97 -21.72 -29.59 -48.74
C ASP A 97 -20.52 -30.34 -49.36
N HIS A 98 -19.85 -29.72 -50.34
CA HIS A 98 -18.69 -30.31 -51.03
C HIS A 98 -17.49 -30.60 -50.12
N LEU A 99 -17.43 -29.98 -48.93
CA LEU A 99 -16.41 -30.19 -47.91
C LEU A 99 -16.86 -31.20 -46.83
N GLY A 100 -18.02 -31.84 -47.03
CA GLY A 100 -18.62 -32.77 -46.10
C GLY A 100 -19.25 -32.11 -44.87
N LEU A 101 -19.51 -30.80 -44.89
CA LEU A 101 -20.04 -30.06 -43.74
C LEU A 101 -21.56 -29.97 -43.77
N ALA A 102 -22.19 -30.20 -42.62
CA ALA A 102 -23.60 -29.89 -42.38
C ALA A 102 -23.72 -28.91 -41.21
N ARG A 103 -24.50 -27.84 -41.38
CA ARG A 103 -24.62 -26.73 -40.44
C ARG A 103 -26.07 -26.48 -40.07
N VAL A 104 -26.32 -26.18 -38.80
CA VAL A 104 -27.66 -25.78 -38.32
C VAL A 104 -27.56 -24.69 -37.26
N SER A 105 -28.50 -23.74 -37.30
CA SER A 105 -28.65 -22.78 -36.21
C SER A 105 -29.41 -23.41 -35.04
N LEU A 106 -28.97 -23.13 -33.81
CA LEU A 106 -29.67 -23.57 -32.60
C LEU A 106 -30.28 -22.37 -31.88
N PHE A 107 -31.59 -22.44 -31.62
CA PHE A 107 -32.29 -21.53 -30.73
C PHE A 107 -32.43 -22.18 -29.36
N LEU A 108 -31.96 -21.49 -28.33
CA LEU A 108 -32.07 -21.94 -26.95
C LEU A 108 -33.49 -21.76 -26.44
N GLY A 109 -33.94 -22.71 -25.62
CA GLY A 109 -35.20 -22.60 -24.92
C GLY A 109 -35.15 -21.60 -23.78
N SER A 110 -36.17 -21.62 -22.92
CA SER A 110 -36.37 -20.60 -21.88
C SER A 110 -35.55 -20.83 -20.60
N PHE A 111 -34.97 -22.02 -20.43
CA PHE A 111 -34.37 -22.43 -19.15
C PHE A 111 -32.84 -22.49 -19.21
N PRO A 112 -32.13 -21.92 -18.22
CA PRO A 112 -30.66 -21.99 -18.19
C PRO A 112 -30.19 -23.40 -17.81
N GLY A 113 -29.05 -23.83 -18.34
CA GLY A 113 -28.46 -25.14 -18.07
C GLY A 113 -27.85 -25.79 -19.30
N ASP A 114 -27.61 -27.09 -19.24
CA ASP A 114 -26.97 -27.85 -20.33
C ASP A 114 -27.99 -28.36 -21.34
N TYR A 115 -27.82 -27.96 -22.60
CA TYR A 115 -28.54 -28.45 -23.77
C TYR A 115 -27.68 -29.47 -24.50
N LEU A 116 -28.25 -30.63 -24.83
CA LEU A 116 -27.56 -31.66 -25.61
C LEU A 116 -28.26 -31.85 -26.94
N ILE A 117 -27.52 -31.74 -28.04
CA ILE A 117 -28.04 -31.90 -29.41
C ILE A 117 -27.38 -33.12 -30.02
N LYS A 118 -28.20 -34.10 -30.39
CA LYS A 118 -27.76 -35.33 -31.04
C LYS A 118 -27.77 -35.15 -32.55
N VAL A 119 -26.69 -35.61 -33.18
CA VAL A 119 -26.49 -35.58 -34.62
C VAL A 119 -26.24 -37.00 -35.11
N GLU A 120 -26.95 -37.42 -36.16
CA GLU A 120 -26.92 -38.79 -36.69
C GLU A 120 -26.73 -38.78 -38.21
N ALA A 121 -25.83 -39.61 -38.73
CA ALA A 121 -25.71 -39.88 -40.16
C ALA A 121 -25.11 -41.27 -40.41
N GLY A 122 -25.67 -42.03 -41.36
CA GLY A 122 -25.08 -43.32 -41.77
C GLY A 122 -24.96 -44.40 -40.69
N GLY A 123 -25.59 -44.23 -39.53
CA GLY A 123 -25.48 -45.12 -38.37
C GLY A 123 -24.42 -44.70 -37.34
N ASP A 124 -23.71 -43.59 -37.55
CA ASP A 124 -22.83 -42.96 -36.56
C ASP A 124 -23.54 -41.78 -35.86
N GLU A 125 -23.13 -41.47 -34.63
CA GLU A 125 -23.77 -40.47 -33.78
C GLU A 125 -22.75 -39.54 -33.09
N LEU A 126 -23.10 -38.25 -32.98
CA LEU A 126 -22.28 -37.23 -32.31
C LEU A 126 -23.16 -36.34 -31.44
N ILE A 127 -22.69 -35.96 -30.25
CA ILE A 127 -23.45 -35.12 -29.31
C ILE A 127 -22.74 -33.77 -29.13
N PHE A 128 -23.47 -32.69 -29.41
CA PHE A 128 -23.07 -31.33 -29.07
C PHE A 128 -23.59 -30.98 -27.68
N ALA A 129 -22.76 -30.33 -26.88
CA ALA A 129 -23.11 -29.75 -25.59
C ALA A 129 -23.10 -28.23 -25.69
N VAL A 130 -24.15 -27.58 -25.20
CA VAL A 130 -24.32 -26.13 -25.23
C VAL A 130 -24.82 -25.66 -23.87
N LYS A 131 -24.29 -24.53 -23.37
CA LYS A 131 -24.70 -23.98 -22.07
C LYS A 131 -25.64 -22.78 -22.26
N GLY A 132 -26.89 -22.92 -21.83
CA GLY A 132 -27.86 -21.83 -21.79
C GLY A 132 -27.66 -20.97 -20.54
N LEU A 133 -27.45 -19.67 -20.76
CA LEU A 133 -27.21 -18.67 -19.72
C LEU A 133 -28.49 -17.88 -19.43
N LYS A 134 -28.68 -17.47 -18.19
CA LYS A 134 -29.84 -16.67 -17.78
C LYS A 134 -29.95 -15.39 -18.59
N ARG A 135 -31.19 -14.92 -18.78
CA ARG A 135 -31.44 -13.63 -19.42
C ARG A 135 -30.71 -12.51 -18.66
N GLY A 136 -29.98 -11.65 -19.35
CA GLY A 136 -29.18 -10.59 -18.73
C GLY A 136 -27.98 -11.07 -17.88
N TRP A 137 -27.47 -12.28 -18.12
CA TRP A 137 -26.34 -12.85 -17.38
C TRP A 137 -25.10 -11.96 -17.39
N VAL A 138 -24.84 -11.20 -18.47
CA VAL A 138 -23.69 -10.28 -18.58
C VAL A 138 -23.76 -9.21 -17.48
N PHE A 139 -24.94 -8.63 -17.28
CA PHE A 139 -25.16 -7.62 -16.26
C PHE A 139 -25.01 -8.21 -14.85
N LEU A 140 -25.56 -9.41 -14.61
CA LEU A 140 -25.40 -10.10 -13.33
C LEU A 140 -23.94 -10.44 -13.04
N ALA A 141 -23.21 -10.98 -14.03
CA ALA A 141 -21.79 -11.28 -13.91
C ALA A 141 -20.98 -10.02 -13.60
N PHE A 142 -21.29 -8.89 -14.23
CA PHE A 142 -20.66 -7.61 -13.93
C PHE A 142 -20.89 -7.16 -12.47
N LEU A 143 -22.13 -7.28 -11.96
CA LEU A 143 -22.44 -6.98 -10.56
C LEU A 143 -21.72 -7.92 -9.59
N GLU A 144 -21.68 -9.21 -9.89
CA GLU A 144 -20.97 -10.22 -9.08
C GLU A 144 -19.46 -9.96 -9.07
N ILE A 145 -18.87 -9.56 -10.19
CA ILE A 145 -17.45 -9.20 -10.27
C ILE A 145 -17.15 -7.95 -9.44
N ILE A 146 -17.95 -6.89 -9.57
CA ILE A 146 -17.74 -5.65 -8.80
C ILE A 146 -18.00 -5.87 -7.30
N GLY A 147 -19.11 -6.50 -6.95
CA GLY A 147 -19.46 -6.80 -5.56
C GLY A 147 -18.44 -7.75 -4.92
N GLY A 148 -18.03 -8.79 -5.65
CA GLY A 148 -16.94 -9.67 -5.27
C GLY A 148 -15.64 -8.90 -5.06
N MET A 149 -15.26 -8.00 -5.97
CA MET A 149 -14.07 -7.17 -5.82
C MET A 149 -14.13 -6.28 -4.58
N ALA A 150 -15.28 -5.68 -4.28
CA ALA A 150 -15.48 -4.86 -3.09
C ALA A 150 -15.28 -5.70 -1.81
N ILE A 151 -15.86 -6.90 -1.75
CA ILE A 151 -15.68 -7.84 -0.63
C ILE A 151 -14.22 -8.29 -0.53
N PHE A 152 -13.56 -8.54 -1.66
CA PHE A 152 -12.14 -8.92 -1.72
C PHE A 152 -11.25 -7.84 -1.09
N LEU A 153 -11.39 -6.60 -1.57
CA LEU A 153 -10.62 -5.45 -1.06
C LEU A 153 -10.93 -5.17 0.41
N PHE A 154 -12.21 -5.24 0.80
CA PHE A 154 -12.61 -5.09 2.20
C PHE A 154 -12.03 -6.19 3.09
N GLY A 155 -12.06 -7.45 2.65
CA GLY A 155 -11.49 -8.57 3.38
C GLY A 155 -9.98 -8.43 3.59
N LEU A 156 -9.24 -8.02 2.55
CA LEU A 156 -7.80 -7.71 2.66
C LEU A 156 -7.55 -6.55 3.64
N TYR A 157 -8.31 -5.45 3.51
CA TYR A 157 -8.20 -4.31 4.41
C TYR A 157 -8.49 -4.71 5.87
N TYR A 158 -9.62 -5.38 6.12
CA TYR A 158 -10.07 -5.76 7.45
C TYR A 158 -9.12 -6.77 8.10
N GLY A 159 -8.67 -7.78 7.35
CA GLY A 159 -7.69 -8.76 7.82
C GLY A 159 -6.33 -8.13 8.14
N SER A 160 -5.83 -7.24 7.26
CA SER A 160 -4.56 -6.52 7.49
C SER A 160 -4.60 -5.63 8.74
N LYS A 161 -5.75 -5.01 9.05
CA LYS A 161 -5.93 -4.23 10.28
C LYS A 161 -5.83 -5.12 11.53
N GLY A 162 -6.34 -6.36 11.46
CA GLY A 162 -6.16 -7.36 12.51
C GLY A 162 -4.69 -7.76 12.69
N LEU A 163 -3.95 -8.03 11.59
CA LEU A 163 -2.51 -8.32 11.64
C LEU A 163 -1.71 -7.18 12.30
N ARG A 164 -2.00 -5.92 11.93
CA ARG A 164 -1.32 -4.75 12.48
C ARG A 164 -1.57 -4.59 13.98
N ARG A 165 -2.80 -4.80 14.44
CA ARG A 165 -3.14 -4.74 15.88
C ARG A 165 -2.47 -5.85 16.67
N LEU A 166 -2.49 -7.07 16.14
CA LEU A 166 -1.81 -8.22 16.76
C LEU A 166 -0.29 -8.04 16.80
N ALA A 167 0.29 -7.35 15.82
CA ALA A 167 1.72 -7.02 15.81
C ALA A 167 2.10 -5.97 16.88
N GLY A 168 1.21 -5.01 17.19
CA GLY A 168 1.31 -4.10 18.34
C GLY A 168 2.71 -3.51 18.58
N ASP A 169 3.15 -3.51 19.85
CA ASP A 169 4.45 -3.01 20.32
C ASP A 169 5.66 -3.69 19.65
N ARG A 170 5.49 -4.91 19.09
CA ARG A 170 6.57 -5.60 18.38
C ARG A 170 6.90 -4.92 17.06
N LEU A 171 5.93 -4.25 16.43
CA LEU A 171 6.19 -3.46 15.24
C LEU A 171 7.18 -2.32 15.54
N ARG A 172 7.01 -1.67 16.70
CA ARG A 172 7.95 -0.66 17.21
C ARG A 172 9.36 -1.26 17.34
N GLN A 173 9.51 -2.42 17.97
CA GLN A 173 10.80 -3.10 18.10
C GLN A 173 11.40 -3.53 16.75
N VAL A 174 10.60 -4.01 15.80
CA VAL A 174 11.07 -4.38 14.45
C VAL A 174 11.57 -3.15 13.69
N ILE A 175 10.88 -2.01 13.81
CA ILE A 175 11.30 -0.72 13.25
C ILE A 175 12.55 -0.17 13.97
N PHE A 176 12.72 -0.39 15.28
CA PHE A 176 13.95 0.02 15.99
C PHE A 176 15.11 -0.96 15.82
N SER A 177 14.85 -2.21 15.41
CA SER A 177 15.87 -3.19 15.03
C SER A 177 16.46 -2.96 13.63
N LEU A 178 16.15 -1.83 12.99
CA LEU A 178 16.69 -1.43 11.69
C LEU A 178 18.20 -1.16 11.80
N THR A 179 18.99 -2.24 11.79
CA THR A 179 20.45 -2.19 11.87
C THR A 179 21.08 -1.68 10.57
N GLN A 180 22.39 -1.41 10.61
CA GLN A 180 23.19 -1.11 9.42
C GLN A 180 23.39 -2.33 8.48
N ASN A 181 22.94 -3.53 8.87
CA ASN A 181 23.10 -4.73 8.06
C ASN A 181 22.00 -4.80 6.98
N ARG A 182 22.41 -4.70 5.71
CA ARG A 182 21.53 -4.81 4.53
C ARG A 182 20.67 -6.08 4.48
N VAL A 183 21.19 -7.22 4.95
CA VAL A 183 20.44 -8.49 4.96
C VAL A 183 19.35 -8.45 6.03
N LEU A 184 19.66 -7.90 7.20
CA LEU A 184 18.65 -7.72 8.24
C LEU A 184 17.58 -6.72 7.78
N GLY A 185 17.96 -5.64 7.09
CA GLY A 185 17.01 -4.72 6.46
C GLY A 185 16.03 -5.43 5.53
N LEU A 186 16.53 -6.34 4.67
CA LEU A 186 15.67 -7.18 3.82
C LEU A 186 14.70 -8.04 4.64
N VAL A 187 15.17 -8.73 5.69
CA VAL A 187 14.30 -9.55 6.54
C VAL A 187 13.23 -8.70 7.23
N VAL A 188 13.61 -7.53 7.76
CA VAL A 188 12.67 -6.57 8.36
C VAL A 188 11.62 -6.14 7.34
N GLY A 189 12.03 -5.85 6.09
CA GLY A 189 11.09 -5.51 5.03
C GLY A 189 10.08 -6.61 4.73
N VAL A 190 10.53 -7.87 4.68
CA VAL A 190 9.63 -9.02 4.51
C VAL A 190 8.59 -9.05 5.64
N VAL A 191 9.05 -8.96 6.90
CA VAL A 191 8.18 -9.03 8.07
C VAL A 191 7.19 -7.86 8.09
N VAL A 192 7.67 -6.64 7.89
CA VAL A 192 6.82 -5.43 7.91
C VAL A 192 5.77 -5.50 6.81
N THR A 193 6.13 -5.89 5.58
CA THR A 193 5.13 -5.99 4.50
C THR A 193 4.18 -7.16 4.67
N VAL A 194 4.60 -8.29 5.24
CA VAL A 194 3.66 -9.38 5.60
C VAL A 194 2.63 -8.89 6.62
N ILE A 195 3.04 -8.09 7.60
CA ILE A 195 2.10 -7.51 8.59
C ILE A 195 1.19 -6.47 7.92
N PHE A 196 1.75 -5.60 7.09
CA PHE A 196 1.00 -4.50 6.46
C PHE A 196 0.16 -4.94 5.25
N GLN A 197 0.47 -6.11 4.67
CA GLN A 197 -0.09 -6.68 3.43
C GLN A 197 0.02 -5.76 2.20
N SER A 198 0.88 -4.74 2.25
CA SER A 198 1.03 -3.75 1.20
C SER A 198 2.46 -3.19 1.19
N SER A 199 3.22 -3.47 0.13
CA SER A 199 4.55 -2.89 -0.07
C SER A 199 4.49 -1.38 -0.26
N ASN A 200 3.43 -0.85 -0.90
CA ASN A 200 3.24 0.60 -1.02
C ASN A 200 3.07 1.26 0.36
N ALA A 201 2.32 0.64 1.28
CA ALA A 201 2.22 1.15 2.64
C ALA A 201 3.58 1.06 3.38
N THR A 202 4.34 -0.02 3.18
CA THR A 202 5.69 -0.14 3.72
C THR A 202 6.64 0.92 3.14
N VAL A 203 6.58 1.21 1.85
CA VAL A 203 7.42 2.25 1.23
C VAL A 203 7.01 3.63 1.70
N SER A 204 5.71 3.94 1.83
CA SER A 204 5.26 5.22 2.40
C SER A 204 5.76 5.43 3.83
N LEU A 205 5.84 4.35 4.61
CA LEU A 205 6.46 4.36 5.95
C LEU A 205 7.96 4.66 5.85
N LEU A 206 8.67 4.02 4.92
CA LEU A 206 10.11 4.24 4.69
C LEU A 206 10.42 5.65 4.17
N ILE A 207 9.59 6.20 3.28
CA ILE A 207 9.66 7.59 2.84
C ILE A 207 9.51 8.51 4.05
N SER A 208 8.53 8.24 4.91
CA SER A 208 8.33 9.01 6.15
C SER A 208 9.53 8.92 7.10
N LEU A 209 10.09 7.73 7.31
CA LEU A 209 11.27 7.52 8.16
C LEU A 209 12.54 8.18 7.59
N ALA A 210 12.74 8.10 6.27
CA ALA A 210 13.86 8.73 5.58
C ALA A 210 13.74 10.26 5.59
N SER A 211 12.56 10.82 5.30
CA SER A 211 12.30 12.25 5.44
C SER A 211 12.52 12.74 6.87
N ALA A 212 12.18 11.93 7.87
CA ALA A 212 12.43 12.21 9.29
C ALA A 212 13.91 12.10 9.71
N GLY A 213 14.81 11.71 8.80
CA GLY A 213 16.19 11.36 9.11
C GLY A 213 16.31 10.19 10.10
N LEU A 214 15.23 9.44 10.35
CA LEU A 214 15.20 8.30 11.29
C LEU A 214 15.89 7.08 10.69
N MET A 215 16.11 7.11 9.38
CA MET A 215 16.62 6.01 8.60
C MET A 215 17.47 6.54 7.46
N SER A 216 18.67 5.98 7.27
CA SER A 216 19.52 6.32 6.12
C SER A 216 18.93 5.73 4.84
N LEU A 217 19.24 6.35 3.70
CA LEU A 217 18.84 5.84 2.38
C LEU A 217 19.26 4.38 2.21
N SER A 218 20.51 4.03 2.52
CA SER A 218 21.03 2.66 2.42
C SER A 218 20.23 1.63 3.24
N GLN A 219 19.80 1.99 4.45
CA GLN A 219 18.91 1.12 5.23
C GLN A 219 17.56 0.97 4.53
N SER A 220 16.98 2.08 4.05
CA SER A 220 15.66 2.10 3.39
C SER A 220 15.65 1.18 2.18
N LEU A 221 16.72 1.20 1.38
CA LEU A 221 16.85 0.34 0.20
C LEU A 221 16.77 -1.16 0.53
N GLY A 222 17.44 -1.59 1.61
CA GLY A 222 17.39 -2.98 2.06
C GLY A 222 15.96 -3.39 2.45
N VAL A 223 15.25 -2.53 3.17
CA VAL A 223 13.86 -2.79 3.58
C VAL A 223 12.91 -2.79 2.38
N ILE A 224 13.09 -1.95 1.36
CA ILE A 224 12.27 -1.97 0.14
C ILE A 224 12.39 -3.32 -0.58
N LEU A 225 13.62 -3.85 -0.74
CA LEU A 225 13.81 -5.17 -1.36
C LEU A 225 13.12 -6.29 -0.56
N GLY A 226 13.17 -6.18 0.77
CA GLY A 226 12.42 -7.05 1.66
C GLY A 226 10.91 -6.95 1.49
N ALA A 227 10.40 -5.72 1.40
CA ALA A 227 8.98 -5.44 1.23
C ALA A 227 8.42 -6.06 -0.06
N ASP A 228 9.21 -6.02 -1.11
CA ASP A 228 8.90 -6.63 -2.40
C ASP A 228 8.77 -8.16 -2.30
N ILE A 229 9.68 -8.81 -1.58
CA ILE A 229 9.56 -10.24 -1.25
C ILE A 229 8.34 -10.50 -0.36
N GLY A 230 8.11 -9.67 0.65
CA GLY A 230 6.98 -9.80 1.58
C GLY A 230 5.61 -9.75 0.88
N THR A 231 5.47 -8.96 -0.19
CA THR A 231 4.24 -8.86 -0.99
C THR A 231 3.85 -10.20 -1.63
N THR A 232 4.82 -11.08 -1.84
CA THR A 232 4.58 -12.41 -2.45
C THR A 232 3.81 -13.34 -1.50
N PHE A 233 3.85 -13.08 -0.19
CA PHE A 233 3.12 -13.87 0.81
C PHE A 233 1.60 -13.86 0.56
N THR A 234 1.02 -12.69 0.28
CA THR A 234 -0.42 -12.58 -0.02
C THR A 234 -0.77 -13.39 -1.27
N VAL A 235 0.02 -13.26 -2.33
CA VAL A 235 -0.19 -14.01 -3.58
C VAL A 235 -0.04 -15.52 -3.37
N GLN A 236 0.92 -15.94 -2.56
CA GLN A 236 1.08 -17.34 -2.18
C GLN A 236 -0.14 -17.86 -1.45
N LEU A 237 -0.66 -17.11 -0.47
CA LEU A 237 -1.88 -17.47 0.25
C LEU A 237 -3.10 -17.60 -0.68
N LEU A 238 -3.27 -16.67 -1.63
CA LEU A 238 -4.38 -16.68 -2.60
C LEU A 238 -4.29 -17.81 -3.62
N SER A 239 -3.08 -18.31 -3.90
CA SER A 239 -2.86 -19.38 -4.88
C SER A 239 -3.32 -20.77 -4.41
N PHE A 240 -3.66 -20.91 -3.13
CA PHE A 240 -4.27 -22.12 -2.61
C PHE A 240 -5.78 -22.13 -2.90
N ARG A 241 -6.31 -23.28 -3.32
CA ARG A 241 -7.76 -23.50 -3.51
C ARG A 241 -8.47 -23.67 -2.16
N ILE A 242 -8.45 -22.64 -1.31
CA ILE A 242 -9.08 -22.65 0.02
C ILE A 242 -10.50 -22.06 -0.02
N TYR A 243 -10.93 -21.53 -1.17
CA TYR A 243 -12.24 -20.88 -1.31
C TYR A 243 -13.44 -21.78 -1.05
N ASP A 244 -13.28 -23.11 -1.10
CA ASP A 244 -14.33 -24.06 -0.70
C ASP A 244 -14.59 -24.01 0.83
N PHE A 245 -13.58 -23.69 1.62
CA PHE A 245 -13.67 -23.50 3.08
C PHE A 245 -13.87 -22.03 3.48
N ALA A 246 -14.08 -21.12 2.53
CA ALA A 246 -14.16 -19.70 2.80
C ALA A 246 -15.26 -19.35 3.82
N LEU A 247 -16.46 -19.92 3.67
CA LEU A 247 -17.58 -19.67 4.59
C LEU A 247 -17.31 -20.20 6.00
N LEU A 248 -16.59 -21.32 6.12
CA LEU A 248 -16.13 -21.82 7.42
C LEU A 248 -15.16 -20.83 8.07
N ALA A 249 -14.20 -20.29 7.31
CA ALA A 249 -13.28 -19.27 7.80
C ALA A 249 -14.02 -17.98 8.21
N VAL A 250 -15.03 -17.53 7.44
CA VAL A 250 -15.88 -16.40 7.81
C VAL A 250 -16.61 -16.66 9.14
N ALA A 251 -17.27 -17.81 9.27
CA ALA A 251 -17.99 -18.18 10.50
C ALA A 251 -17.04 -18.27 11.70
N MET A 252 -15.91 -18.97 11.56
CA MET A 252 -14.89 -19.12 12.59
C MET A 252 -14.29 -17.77 13.01
N GLY A 253 -13.97 -16.91 12.05
CA GLY A 253 -13.45 -15.58 12.31
C GLY A 253 -14.43 -14.73 13.13
N LEU A 254 -15.71 -14.76 12.76
CA LEU A 254 -16.77 -14.06 13.49
C LEU A 254 -16.93 -14.61 14.91
N ILE A 255 -16.92 -15.93 15.09
CA ILE A 255 -16.98 -16.56 16.42
C ILE A 255 -15.78 -16.13 17.26
N LEU A 256 -14.55 -16.26 16.75
CA LEU A 256 -13.31 -15.88 17.44
C LEU A 256 -13.32 -14.41 17.89
N MET A 257 -13.88 -13.52 17.06
CA MET A 257 -14.01 -12.09 17.40
C MET A 257 -14.90 -11.82 18.61
N ASN A 258 -15.87 -12.70 18.88
CA ASN A 258 -16.87 -12.54 19.92
C ASN A 258 -16.61 -13.40 21.17
N ILE A 259 -15.59 -14.26 21.19
CA ILE A 259 -15.25 -15.08 22.37
C ILE A 259 -14.71 -14.21 23.51
N ASN A 260 -13.61 -13.49 23.28
CA ASN A 260 -13.02 -12.57 24.26
C ASN A 260 -12.07 -11.58 23.57
N TRP A 261 -11.61 -10.57 24.32
CA TRP A 261 -10.73 -9.52 23.80
C TRP A 261 -9.37 -10.04 23.28
N ARG A 262 -8.87 -11.18 23.78
CA ARG A 262 -7.56 -11.76 23.38
C ARG A 262 -7.60 -12.39 21.98
N PHE A 263 -8.72 -13.00 21.61
CA PHE A 263 -8.89 -13.62 20.28
C PHE A 263 -9.44 -12.68 19.22
N ARG A 264 -9.80 -11.45 19.61
CA ARG A 264 -10.46 -10.49 18.73
C ARG A 264 -9.68 -10.21 17.46
N ASP A 265 -8.38 -9.93 17.58
CA ASP A 265 -7.54 -9.63 16.42
C ASP A 265 -7.31 -10.87 15.56
N CYS A 266 -7.08 -12.05 16.15
CA CYS A 266 -7.01 -13.32 15.41
C CYS A 266 -8.29 -13.61 14.63
N GLY A 267 -9.45 -13.41 15.26
CA GLY A 267 -10.75 -13.57 14.61
C GLY A 267 -10.95 -12.60 13.45
N GLN A 268 -10.53 -11.33 13.62
CA GLN A 268 -10.56 -10.33 12.55
C GLN A 268 -9.68 -10.73 11.34
N ILE A 269 -8.52 -11.33 11.59
CA ILE A 269 -7.64 -11.85 10.54
C ILE A 269 -8.33 -12.98 9.77
N VAL A 270 -8.82 -14.00 10.50
CA VAL A 270 -9.48 -15.18 9.91
C VAL A 270 -10.74 -14.78 9.15
N PHE A 271 -11.55 -13.85 9.70
CA PHE A 271 -12.74 -13.31 9.05
C PHE A 271 -12.40 -12.56 7.77
N GLY A 272 -11.41 -11.66 7.81
CA GLY A 272 -10.96 -10.88 6.65
C GLY A 272 -10.48 -11.77 5.51
N PHE A 273 -9.59 -12.73 5.78
CA PHE A 273 -9.14 -13.69 4.76
C PHE A 273 -10.25 -14.65 4.31
N GLY A 274 -11.19 -15.01 5.20
CA GLY A 274 -12.40 -15.75 4.83
C GLY A 274 -13.23 -15.02 3.78
N LEU A 275 -13.44 -13.71 3.95
CA LEU A 275 -14.13 -12.86 2.97
C LEU A 275 -13.36 -12.77 1.64
N VAL A 276 -12.03 -12.68 1.69
CA VAL A 276 -11.17 -12.70 0.49
C VAL A 276 -11.40 -13.99 -0.29
N PHE A 277 -11.35 -15.15 0.36
CA PHE A 277 -11.59 -16.42 -0.32
C PHE A 277 -13.04 -16.59 -0.80
N PHE A 278 -14.02 -16.09 -0.04
CA PHE A 278 -15.43 -16.14 -0.41
C PHE A 278 -15.70 -15.28 -1.65
N SER A 279 -15.10 -14.09 -1.71
CA SER A 279 -15.20 -13.23 -2.88
C SER A 279 -14.60 -13.85 -4.14
N LEU A 280 -13.49 -14.59 -4.01
CA LEU A 280 -12.93 -15.34 -5.14
C LEU A 280 -13.94 -16.35 -5.69
N LYS A 281 -14.72 -17.03 -4.82
CA LYS A 281 -15.77 -17.95 -5.26
C LYS A 281 -16.87 -17.23 -6.05
N ILE A 282 -17.29 -16.04 -5.62
CA ILE A 282 -18.28 -15.22 -6.33
C ILE A 282 -17.74 -14.83 -7.71
N VAL A 283 -16.54 -14.24 -7.76
CA VAL A 283 -15.90 -13.80 -9.01
C VAL A 283 -15.68 -14.97 -9.97
N LEU A 284 -15.26 -16.14 -9.46
CA LEU A 284 -15.11 -17.35 -10.26
C LEU A 284 -16.42 -17.83 -10.88
N GLY A 285 -17.52 -17.77 -10.12
CA GLY A 285 -18.85 -18.12 -10.62
C GLY A 285 -19.30 -17.19 -11.76
N ALA A 286 -19.09 -15.88 -11.59
CA ALA A 286 -19.43 -14.87 -12.60
C ALA A 286 -18.66 -15.06 -13.92
N ILE A 287 -17.43 -15.57 -13.83
CA ILE A 287 -16.49 -15.68 -14.95
C ILE A 287 -16.56 -17.06 -15.62
N GLU A 288 -17.05 -18.09 -14.91
CA GLU A 288 -17.24 -19.44 -15.46
C GLU A 288 -17.95 -19.47 -16.82
N PRO A 289 -19.10 -18.79 -17.03
CA PRO A 289 -19.80 -18.82 -18.31
C PRO A 289 -19.06 -18.09 -19.44
N ILE A 290 -18.23 -17.10 -19.11
CA ILE A 290 -17.50 -16.27 -20.09
C ILE A 290 -16.56 -17.12 -20.97
N LYS A 291 -16.02 -18.22 -20.43
CA LYS A 291 -15.13 -19.14 -21.17
C LYS A 291 -15.77 -19.80 -22.36
N PHE A 292 -17.09 -19.93 -22.36
CA PHE A 292 -17.86 -20.62 -23.38
C PHE A 292 -18.41 -19.63 -24.42
N VAL A 293 -18.15 -18.32 -24.26
CA VAL A 293 -18.53 -17.30 -25.24
C VAL A 293 -17.50 -17.28 -26.37
N PRO A 294 -17.88 -17.58 -27.63
CA PRO A 294 -16.92 -17.74 -28.72
C PRO A 294 -16.05 -16.51 -28.99
N GLN A 295 -16.64 -15.31 -28.93
CA GLN A 295 -15.93 -14.05 -29.14
C GLN A 295 -14.84 -13.82 -28.10
N ILE A 296 -15.03 -14.29 -26.86
CA ILE A 296 -14.03 -14.16 -25.81
C ILE A 296 -12.90 -15.17 -26.02
N GLN A 297 -13.21 -16.39 -26.47
CA GLN A 297 -12.19 -17.38 -26.80
C GLN A 297 -11.25 -16.87 -27.91
N GLU A 298 -11.81 -16.25 -28.95
CA GLU A 298 -11.02 -15.60 -30.02
C GLU A 298 -10.09 -14.52 -29.47
N VAL A 299 -10.60 -13.63 -28.59
CA VAL A 299 -9.80 -12.57 -27.95
C VAL A 299 -8.70 -13.15 -27.05
N VAL A 300 -9.00 -14.21 -26.29
CA VAL A 300 -8.01 -14.88 -25.41
C VAL A 300 -6.92 -15.56 -26.24
N GLN A 301 -7.27 -16.20 -27.36
CA GLN A 301 -6.31 -16.80 -28.28
C GLN A 301 -5.44 -15.73 -28.95
N ALA A 302 -6.03 -14.66 -29.49
CA ALA A 302 -5.29 -13.54 -30.07
C ALA A 302 -4.36 -12.85 -29.05
N SER A 303 -4.81 -12.69 -27.81
CA SER A 303 -4.01 -12.10 -26.72
C SER A 303 -2.79 -12.96 -26.35
N SER A 304 -2.89 -14.28 -26.51
CA SER A 304 -1.80 -15.21 -26.21
C SER A 304 -0.61 -15.08 -27.18
N LEU A 305 -0.81 -14.42 -28.32
CA LEU A 305 0.25 -14.09 -29.29
C LEU A 305 1.04 -12.83 -28.91
N HIS A 306 0.51 -11.97 -28.02
CA HIS A 306 1.09 -10.67 -27.70
C HIS A 306 1.22 -10.42 -26.17
N PRO A 307 2.25 -11.01 -25.53
CA PRO A 307 2.56 -10.87 -24.09
C PRO A 307 2.61 -9.42 -23.55
N LEU A 308 2.92 -8.45 -24.42
CA LEU A 308 3.03 -7.03 -24.04
C LEU A 308 1.69 -6.43 -23.59
N TYR A 309 0.55 -6.90 -24.15
CA TYR A 309 -0.76 -6.41 -23.72
C TYR A 309 -1.06 -6.81 -22.27
N SER A 310 -0.74 -8.04 -21.88
CA SER A 310 -0.93 -8.49 -20.49
C SER A 310 -0.10 -7.65 -19.51
N PHE A 311 1.13 -7.28 -19.90
CA PHE A 311 1.97 -6.36 -19.11
C PHE A 311 1.33 -4.97 -18.97
N MET A 312 0.87 -4.36 -20.07
CA MET A 312 0.24 -3.04 -20.06
C MET A 312 -1.04 -2.98 -19.25
N ILE A 313 -1.91 -4.00 -19.39
CA ILE A 313 -3.15 -4.12 -18.62
C ILE A 313 -2.81 -4.17 -17.12
N ALA A 314 -1.88 -5.03 -16.72
CA ALA A 314 -1.50 -5.17 -15.31
C ALA A 314 -0.89 -3.89 -14.73
N LEU A 315 -0.07 -3.19 -15.52
CA LEU A 315 0.54 -1.92 -15.15
C LEU A 315 -0.54 -0.86 -14.89
N PHE A 316 -1.50 -0.72 -15.81
CA PHE A 316 -2.62 0.21 -15.67
C PHE A 316 -3.49 -0.12 -14.44
N PHE A 317 -3.94 -1.37 -14.30
CA PHE A 317 -4.78 -1.77 -13.18
C PHE A 317 -4.05 -1.64 -11.84
N THR A 318 -2.76 -1.96 -11.78
CA THR A 318 -2.00 -1.79 -10.54
C THR A 318 -1.78 -0.33 -10.20
N ALA A 319 -1.53 0.54 -11.17
CA ALA A 319 -1.43 1.97 -10.95
C ALA A 319 -2.77 2.57 -10.46
N LEU A 320 -3.90 2.07 -11.01
CA LEU A 320 -5.24 2.49 -10.61
C LEU A 320 -5.60 2.02 -9.19
N LEU A 321 -5.44 0.72 -8.91
CA LEU A 321 -5.73 0.11 -7.60
C LEU A 321 -4.68 0.43 -6.54
N ARG A 322 -3.50 0.91 -6.96
CA ARG A 322 -2.30 1.15 -6.13
C ARG A 322 -1.90 -0.07 -5.29
N SER A 323 -2.21 -1.28 -5.77
CA SER A 323 -1.96 -2.53 -5.06
C SER A 323 -1.63 -3.67 -6.03
N SER A 324 -0.37 -4.06 -6.10
CA SER A 324 0.07 -5.18 -6.94
C SER A 324 -0.45 -6.52 -6.42
N ALA A 325 -0.53 -6.72 -5.11
CA ALA A 325 -1.09 -7.93 -4.50
C ALA A 325 -2.56 -8.13 -4.89
N ALA A 326 -3.36 -7.06 -4.93
CA ALA A 326 -4.74 -7.13 -5.39
C ALA A 326 -4.82 -7.48 -6.88
N THR A 327 -4.09 -6.75 -7.74
CA THR A 327 -4.07 -7.01 -9.19
C THR A 327 -3.61 -8.43 -9.53
N ILE A 328 -2.58 -8.94 -8.85
CA ILE A 328 -2.10 -10.31 -9.02
C ILE A 328 -3.09 -11.32 -8.42
N GLY A 329 -3.76 -11.00 -7.31
CA GLY A 329 -4.79 -11.84 -6.71
C GLY A 329 -5.97 -12.09 -7.65
N ILE A 330 -6.41 -11.07 -8.39
CA ILE A 330 -7.43 -11.19 -9.44
C ILE A 330 -6.95 -12.15 -10.52
N MET A 331 -5.72 -11.98 -10.99
CA MET A 331 -5.11 -12.86 -11.99
C MET A 331 -5.03 -14.32 -11.53
N VAL A 332 -4.64 -14.55 -10.27
CA VAL A 332 -4.66 -15.88 -9.65
C VAL A 332 -6.07 -16.46 -9.65
N GLY A 333 -7.09 -15.67 -9.29
CA GLY A 333 -8.49 -16.03 -9.43
C GLY A 333 -8.83 -16.50 -10.85
N LEU A 334 -8.56 -15.67 -11.85
CA LEU A 334 -8.82 -16.00 -13.27
C LEU A 334 -8.11 -17.29 -13.72
N SER A 335 -6.92 -17.59 -13.18
CA SER A 335 -6.19 -18.81 -13.51
C SER A 335 -6.88 -20.09 -13.01
N PHE A 336 -7.65 -20.04 -11.91
CA PHE A 336 -8.45 -21.20 -11.48
C PHE A 336 -9.57 -21.53 -12.47
N SER A 337 -10.01 -20.51 -13.22
CA SER A 337 -10.99 -20.65 -14.26
C SER A 337 -10.38 -21.21 -15.56
N GLY A 338 -9.05 -21.11 -15.76
CA GLY A 338 -8.40 -21.52 -17.00
C GLY A 338 -8.46 -20.48 -18.12
N LEU A 339 -9.01 -19.29 -17.87
CA LEU A 339 -8.95 -18.15 -18.80
C LEU A 339 -7.54 -17.56 -18.94
N VAL A 340 -6.67 -17.82 -17.97
CA VAL A 340 -5.31 -17.28 -17.97
C VAL A 340 -4.32 -18.42 -17.86
N GLU A 341 -3.51 -18.53 -18.92
CA GLU A 341 -2.35 -19.40 -18.97
C GLU A 341 -1.09 -18.73 -18.44
N LEU A 342 -0.12 -19.55 -18.05
CA LEU A 342 1.17 -19.09 -17.53
C LEU A 342 1.90 -18.13 -18.48
N ARG A 343 1.76 -18.32 -19.81
CA ARG A 343 2.37 -17.47 -20.84
C ARG A 343 1.96 -16.01 -20.71
N ASN A 344 0.71 -15.75 -20.37
CA ASN A 344 0.15 -14.40 -20.21
C ASN A 344 0.32 -13.90 -18.76
N ALA A 345 0.35 -14.83 -17.80
CA ALA A 345 0.48 -14.50 -16.39
C ALA A 345 1.85 -13.92 -16.02
N ILE A 346 2.98 -14.40 -16.57
CA ILE A 346 4.31 -13.86 -16.25
C ILE A 346 4.47 -12.39 -16.70
N PRO A 347 4.17 -12.01 -17.95
CA PRO A 347 4.15 -10.60 -18.36
C PRO A 347 3.21 -9.74 -17.50
N PHE A 348 2.04 -10.28 -17.14
CA PHE A 348 1.11 -9.60 -16.24
C PHE A 348 1.72 -9.36 -14.84
N LEU A 349 2.41 -10.35 -14.27
CA LEU A 349 3.15 -10.18 -12.99
C LEU A 349 4.17 -9.05 -13.08
N LEU A 350 4.95 -8.98 -14.17
CA LEU A 350 5.95 -7.93 -14.39
C LEU A 350 5.29 -6.54 -14.50
N GLY A 351 4.15 -6.45 -15.19
CA GLY A 351 3.38 -5.21 -15.32
C GLY A 351 2.82 -4.75 -13.98
N ALA A 352 2.24 -5.67 -13.21
CA ALA A 352 1.74 -5.37 -11.87
C ALA A 352 2.86 -4.93 -10.93
N ASN A 353 4.01 -5.59 -10.98
CA ASN A 353 5.17 -5.20 -10.19
C ASN A 353 5.64 -3.78 -10.54
N THR A 354 5.68 -3.43 -11.83
CA THR A 354 6.06 -2.10 -12.32
C THR A 354 5.08 -1.02 -11.88
N GLY A 355 3.77 -1.27 -11.96
CA GLY A 355 2.73 -0.30 -11.57
C GLY A 355 2.83 0.14 -10.11
N SER A 356 3.29 -0.74 -9.21
CA SER A 356 3.54 -0.37 -7.81
C SER A 356 4.67 0.66 -7.66
N GLY A 357 5.74 0.57 -8.46
CA GLY A 357 6.85 1.54 -8.45
C GLY A 357 6.41 2.94 -8.90
N LEU A 358 5.52 3.04 -9.89
CA LEU A 358 4.94 4.32 -10.32
C LEU A 358 4.12 4.98 -9.20
N SER A 359 3.40 4.18 -8.41
CA SER A 359 2.58 4.68 -7.29
C SER A 359 3.45 5.36 -6.23
N SER A 360 4.64 4.84 -5.97
CA SER A 360 5.58 5.40 -4.99
C SER A 360 6.20 6.71 -5.43
N LEU A 361 6.54 6.85 -6.72
CA LEU A 361 6.98 8.13 -7.29
C LEU A 361 5.92 9.22 -7.09
N TRP A 362 4.65 8.88 -7.31
CA TRP A 362 3.53 9.80 -7.09
C TRP A 362 3.44 10.22 -5.61
N SER A 363 3.64 9.28 -4.68
CA SER A 363 3.57 9.55 -3.23
C SER A 363 4.67 10.47 -2.72
N ALA A 364 5.84 10.49 -3.35
CA ALA A 364 6.99 11.29 -2.89
C ALA A 364 7.18 12.60 -3.67
N PHE A 365 6.33 12.91 -4.65
CA PHE A 365 6.53 14.04 -5.56
C PHE A 365 6.69 15.39 -4.83
N LYS A 366 5.93 15.61 -3.76
CA LYS A 366 6.00 16.82 -2.90
C LYS A 366 6.85 16.65 -1.64
N GLY A 367 7.59 15.54 -1.50
CA GLY A 367 8.40 15.23 -0.32
C GLY A 367 9.82 15.82 -0.36
N THR A 368 10.55 15.59 0.74
CA THR A 368 11.98 15.96 0.88
C THR A 368 12.87 15.22 -0.12
N ALA A 369 14.10 15.71 -0.32
CA ALA A 369 15.10 15.03 -1.15
C ALA A 369 15.26 13.53 -0.78
N GLU A 370 15.38 13.21 0.51
CA GLU A 370 15.47 11.83 1.00
C GLU A 370 14.23 10.98 0.65
N GLY A 371 13.03 11.52 0.86
CA GLY A 371 11.79 10.82 0.51
C GLY A 371 11.69 10.53 -1.00
N LYS A 372 12.16 11.47 -1.84
CA LYS A 372 12.25 11.29 -3.29
C LYS A 372 13.29 10.23 -3.66
N ARG A 373 14.46 10.21 -3.02
CA ARG A 373 15.50 9.17 -3.25
C ARG A 373 14.94 7.77 -3.00
N VAL A 374 14.20 7.57 -1.90
CA VAL A 374 13.53 6.29 -1.58
C VAL A 374 12.52 5.88 -2.66
N ALA A 375 11.67 6.81 -3.10
CA ALA A 375 10.67 6.52 -4.15
C ALA A 375 11.30 6.22 -5.52
N VAL A 376 12.33 6.98 -5.91
CA VAL A 376 13.09 6.74 -7.14
C VAL A 376 13.80 5.39 -7.08
N ALA A 377 14.35 5.01 -5.93
CA ALA A 377 14.99 3.72 -5.76
C ALA A 377 14.03 2.56 -6.00
N GLN A 378 12.81 2.62 -5.44
CA GLN A 378 11.82 1.58 -5.69
C GLN A 378 11.45 1.50 -7.17
N ALA A 379 11.27 2.63 -7.85
CA ALA A 379 11.01 2.64 -9.28
C ALA A 379 12.15 1.99 -10.07
N ILE A 380 13.41 2.29 -9.74
CA ILE A 380 14.60 1.66 -10.33
C ILE A 380 14.58 0.15 -10.10
N PHE A 381 14.34 -0.32 -8.86
CA PHE A 381 14.26 -1.75 -8.56
C PHE A 381 13.23 -2.46 -9.43
N LYS A 382 12.04 -1.88 -9.60
CA LYS A 382 10.98 -2.46 -10.44
C LYS A 382 11.36 -2.48 -11.93
N ILE A 383 11.78 -1.33 -12.47
CA ILE A 383 12.06 -1.19 -13.91
C ILE A 383 13.22 -2.10 -14.33
N VAL A 384 14.32 -2.09 -13.58
CA VAL A 384 15.49 -2.93 -13.89
C VAL A 384 15.16 -4.41 -13.73
N THR A 385 14.40 -4.80 -12.70
CA THR A 385 13.95 -6.20 -12.55
C THR A 385 13.17 -6.66 -13.78
N VAL A 386 12.25 -5.83 -14.29
CA VAL A 386 11.52 -6.15 -15.52
C VAL A 386 12.45 -6.26 -16.72
N LEU A 387 13.37 -5.30 -16.92
CA LEU A 387 14.32 -5.34 -18.03
C LEU A 387 15.23 -6.59 -17.99
N VAL A 388 15.63 -7.02 -16.80
CA VAL A 388 16.46 -8.22 -16.61
C VAL A 388 15.65 -9.50 -16.82
N VAL A 389 14.41 -9.57 -16.35
CA VAL A 389 13.58 -10.79 -16.40
C VAL A 389 12.90 -10.98 -17.76
N LEU A 390 12.55 -9.90 -18.47
CA LEU A 390 11.77 -9.94 -19.71
C LEU A 390 12.38 -10.88 -20.79
N PRO A 391 13.70 -10.88 -21.06
CA PRO A 391 14.31 -11.81 -22.02
C PRO A 391 14.17 -13.29 -21.64
N PHE A 392 14.02 -13.58 -20.35
CA PHE A 392 13.94 -14.96 -19.83
C PHE A 392 12.50 -15.48 -19.75
N VAL A 393 11.48 -14.67 -20.04
CA VAL A 393 10.06 -15.08 -19.98
C VAL A 393 9.80 -16.41 -20.72
N PRO A 394 10.30 -16.64 -21.97
CA PRO A 394 10.09 -17.92 -22.66
C PRO A 394 10.68 -19.13 -21.91
N VAL A 395 11.77 -18.92 -21.17
CA VAL A 395 12.42 -19.95 -20.35
C VAL A 395 11.60 -20.20 -19.08
N LEU A 396 11.17 -19.13 -18.41
CA LEU A 396 10.36 -19.22 -17.19
C LEU A 396 9.03 -19.96 -17.45
N VAL A 397 8.37 -19.72 -18.59
CA VAL A 397 7.14 -20.44 -18.99
C VAL A 397 7.37 -21.95 -19.13
N LYS A 398 8.59 -22.41 -19.43
CA LYS A 398 8.94 -23.84 -19.51
C LYS A 398 9.32 -24.45 -18.15
N ILE A 399 9.88 -23.65 -17.24
CA ILE A 399 10.38 -24.11 -15.94
C ILE A 399 9.24 -24.18 -14.92
N PHE A 400 8.43 -23.13 -14.79
CA PHE A 400 7.42 -23.04 -13.73
C PHE A 400 6.33 -24.11 -13.76
N PRO A 401 5.93 -24.70 -14.91
CA PRO A 401 5.05 -25.86 -14.92
C PRO A 401 5.55 -27.05 -14.10
N ARG A 402 6.86 -27.17 -13.88
CA ARG A 402 7.46 -28.22 -13.04
C ARG A 402 7.31 -27.98 -11.54
N THR A 403 6.90 -26.77 -11.12
CA THR A 403 6.80 -26.42 -9.69
C THR A 403 5.46 -26.82 -9.07
N SER A 404 4.41 -27.01 -9.88
CA SER A 404 3.07 -27.38 -9.41
C SER A 404 2.18 -27.73 -10.61
N PRO A 405 1.22 -28.66 -10.48
CA PRO A 405 0.20 -28.91 -11.50
C PRO A 405 -0.81 -27.76 -11.65
N LEU A 406 -0.94 -26.89 -10.64
CA LEU A 406 -1.90 -25.77 -10.65
C LEU A 406 -1.25 -24.49 -11.16
N VAL A 407 -1.81 -23.89 -12.22
CA VAL A 407 -1.34 -22.61 -12.80
C VAL A 407 -1.28 -21.49 -11.76
N ALA A 408 -2.29 -21.38 -10.88
CA ALA A 408 -2.31 -20.43 -9.76
C ALA A 408 -1.04 -20.49 -8.89
N ARG A 409 -0.57 -21.71 -8.58
CA ARG A 409 0.66 -21.93 -7.79
C ARG A 409 1.90 -21.60 -8.60
N GLN A 410 1.91 -21.92 -9.89
CA GLN A 410 3.01 -21.56 -10.80
C GLN A 410 3.17 -20.03 -10.88
N ILE A 411 2.07 -19.27 -10.94
CA ILE A 411 2.05 -17.80 -10.90
C ILE A 411 2.64 -17.29 -9.58
N ALA A 412 2.19 -17.83 -8.44
CA ALA A 412 2.70 -17.42 -7.13
C ALA A 412 4.20 -17.72 -6.96
N ASN A 413 4.65 -18.89 -7.41
CA ASN A 413 6.06 -19.28 -7.40
C ASN A 413 6.91 -18.37 -8.31
N ALA A 414 6.40 -18.04 -9.50
CA ALA A 414 7.06 -17.11 -10.40
C ALA A 414 7.18 -15.71 -9.78
N HIS A 415 6.13 -15.24 -9.11
CA HIS A 415 6.16 -13.95 -8.41
C HIS A 415 7.20 -13.93 -7.28
N THR A 416 7.25 -14.97 -6.45
CA THR A 416 8.27 -15.09 -5.39
C THR A 416 9.68 -15.12 -5.98
N PHE A 417 9.90 -15.92 -7.02
CA PHE A 417 11.20 -16.05 -7.70
C PHE A 417 11.70 -14.71 -8.28
N ILE A 418 10.82 -13.97 -8.98
CA ILE A 418 11.18 -12.66 -9.57
C ILE A 418 11.61 -11.66 -8.50
N ASN A 419 10.91 -11.61 -7.35
CA ASN A 419 11.28 -10.69 -6.27
C ASN A 419 12.56 -11.13 -5.53
N ILE A 420 12.82 -12.44 -5.42
CA ILE A 420 14.11 -12.94 -4.91
C ILE A 420 15.25 -12.56 -5.86
N ILE A 421 15.07 -12.71 -7.18
CA ILE A 421 16.06 -12.28 -8.17
C ILE A 421 16.33 -10.78 -8.04
N SER A 422 15.29 -9.95 -7.93
CA SER A 422 15.44 -8.50 -7.70
C SER A 422 16.33 -8.22 -6.50
N ALA A 423 16.05 -8.86 -5.36
CA ALA A 423 16.87 -8.71 -4.17
C ALA A 423 18.32 -9.17 -4.39
N LEU A 424 18.55 -10.32 -5.03
CA LEU A 424 19.90 -10.82 -5.31
C LEU A 424 20.70 -9.90 -6.25
N ILE A 425 20.03 -9.26 -7.21
CA ILE A 425 20.65 -8.27 -8.11
C ILE A 425 21.06 -7.04 -7.31
N PHE A 426 20.19 -6.48 -6.48
CA PHE A 426 20.41 -5.15 -5.89
C PHE A 426 21.12 -5.14 -4.54
N LEU A 427 20.90 -6.15 -3.69
CA LEU A 427 21.49 -6.24 -2.36
C LEU A 427 23.03 -6.07 -2.33
N PRO A 428 23.83 -6.66 -3.26
CA PRO A 428 25.28 -6.44 -3.28
C PRO A 428 25.66 -5.00 -3.66
N PHE A 429 24.86 -4.31 -4.48
CA PHE A 429 25.18 -2.99 -5.04
C PHE A 429 24.44 -1.82 -4.37
N LEU A 430 23.81 -2.02 -3.21
CA LEU A 430 23.06 -0.96 -2.53
C LEU A 430 23.88 0.31 -2.30
N GLY A 431 25.15 0.19 -1.90
CA GLY A 431 26.01 1.37 -1.68
C GLY A 431 26.31 2.16 -2.96
N LEU A 432 26.44 1.49 -4.11
CA LEU A 432 26.60 2.16 -5.41
C LEU A 432 25.31 2.89 -5.80
N LEU A 433 24.18 2.23 -5.58
CA LEU A 433 22.87 2.81 -5.86
C LEU A 433 22.58 4.03 -4.98
N THR A 434 22.93 4.01 -3.69
CA THR A 434 22.84 5.18 -2.80
C THR A 434 23.54 6.40 -3.40
N LYS A 435 24.80 6.25 -3.83
CA LYS A 435 25.57 7.35 -4.46
C LYS A 435 24.94 7.84 -5.77
N LEU A 436 24.39 6.92 -6.58
CA LEU A 436 23.69 7.27 -7.81
C LEU A 436 22.44 8.10 -7.51
N LEU A 437 21.65 7.68 -6.51
CA LEU A 437 20.42 8.36 -6.10
C LEU A 437 20.67 9.76 -5.53
N GLU A 438 21.72 9.91 -4.71
CA GLU A 438 22.16 11.21 -4.20
C GLU A 438 22.55 12.18 -5.34
N ARG A 439 23.15 11.66 -6.42
CA ARG A 439 23.47 12.44 -7.62
C ARG A 439 22.25 12.76 -8.48
N MET A 440 21.29 11.84 -8.59
CA MET A 440 20.05 12.03 -9.36
C MET A 440 19.08 13.00 -8.68
N VAL A 441 19.05 13.00 -7.35
CA VAL A 441 18.18 13.85 -6.53
C VAL A 441 19.02 14.60 -5.49
N PRO A 442 19.61 15.75 -5.86
CA PRO A 442 20.39 16.58 -4.94
C PRO A 442 19.50 17.33 -3.94
N ASP A 443 20.07 17.69 -2.79
CA ASP A 443 19.40 18.54 -1.78
C ASP A 443 19.17 19.95 -2.33
N ARG A 444 18.04 20.60 -2.00
CA ARG A 444 17.72 21.98 -2.45
C ARG A 444 17.87 23.00 -1.31
N GLU A 445 18.44 24.18 -1.58
CA GLU A 445 18.68 25.23 -0.56
C GLU A 445 17.41 25.73 0.16
N PHE A 446 16.26 25.75 -0.54
CA PHE A 446 14.97 26.14 0.05
C PHE A 446 14.47 25.20 1.16
N GLU A 447 15.01 23.98 1.29
CA GLU A 447 14.66 23.05 2.37
C GLU A 447 15.20 23.51 3.75
N LYS A 448 16.07 24.53 3.84
CA LYS A 448 16.62 25.02 5.13
C LYS A 448 15.61 25.78 6.01
N MET A 449 14.58 26.37 5.40
CA MET A 449 13.52 27.14 6.09
C MET A 449 12.22 26.35 6.34
N ALA A 450 12.05 25.18 5.69
CA ALA A 450 10.87 24.33 5.87
C ALA A 450 11.06 23.35 7.05
N PRO A 451 9.96 22.77 7.58
CA PRO A 451 10.07 21.63 8.49
C PRO A 451 10.81 20.48 7.79
N ARG A 452 11.84 19.94 8.44
CA ARG A 452 12.69 18.92 7.83
C ARG A 452 12.10 17.52 8.00
N TYR A 453 11.53 17.25 9.17
CA TYR A 453 11.18 15.91 9.62
C TYR A 453 9.68 15.62 9.56
N LEU A 454 8.83 16.63 9.46
CA LEU A 454 7.37 16.48 9.44
C LEU A 454 6.89 15.94 8.08
N ASN A 455 6.32 14.73 8.06
CA ASN A 455 5.75 14.15 6.83
C ASN A 455 4.28 13.75 7.05
N PRO A 456 3.31 14.35 6.33
CA PRO A 456 1.90 13.99 6.44
C PRO A 456 1.58 12.51 6.20
N ALA A 457 2.41 11.78 5.44
CA ALA A 457 2.23 10.35 5.23
C ALA A 457 2.46 9.50 6.51
N ALA A 458 3.11 10.06 7.52
CA ALA A 458 3.35 9.40 8.81
C ALA A 458 2.13 9.42 9.74
N LEU A 459 1.10 10.23 9.46
CA LEU A 459 -0.07 10.41 10.34
C LEU A 459 -0.82 9.10 10.62
N GLY A 460 -0.84 8.17 9.66
CA GLY A 460 -1.42 6.83 9.84
C GLY A 460 -0.65 5.91 10.81
N SER A 461 0.47 6.37 11.36
CA SER A 461 1.30 5.69 12.35
C SER A 461 1.66 6.65 13.49
N PRO A 462 0.81 6.79 14.53
CA PRO A 462 0.96 7.82 15.55
C PRO A 462 2.32 7.88 16.25
N GLU A 463 2.94 6.74 16.51
CA GLU A 463 4.27 6.65 17.13
C GLU A 463 5.37 7.27 16.26
N LEU A 464 5.30 7.05 14.95
CA LEU A 464 6.23 7.63 13.99
C LEU A 464 6.00 9.13 13.86
N ALA A 465 4.75 9.56 13.77
CA ALA A 465 4.39 10.96 13.69
C ALA A 465 4.88 11.73 14.95
N MET A 466 4.70 11.19 16.15
CA MET A 466 5.24 11.80 17.38
C MET A 466 6.76 11.88 17.38
N ALA A 467 7.45 10.84 16.90
CA ALA A 467 8.92 10.86 16.79
C ALA A 467 9.41 11.93 15.80
N GLN A 468 8.69 12.13 14.69
CA GLN A 468 8.96 13.22 13.73
C GLN A 468 8.78 14.60 14.37
N ALA A 469 7.66 14.81 15.06
CA ALA A 469 7.39 16.06 15.75
C ALA A 469 8.46 16.34 16.82
N THR A 470 8.82 15.34 17.63
CA THR A 470 9.88 15.45 18.64
C THR A 470 11.21 15.90 18.02
N ARG A 471 11.60 15.35 16.87
CA ARG A 471 12.83 15.76 16.17
C ARG A 471 12.77 17.18 15.61
N GLU A 472 11.61 17.59 15.11
CA GLU A 472 11.45 18.97 14.64
C GLU A 472 11.51 19.97 15.81
N ILE A 473 10.93 19.62 16.95
CA ILE A 473 10.98 20.41 18.18
C ILE A 473 12.42 20.46 18.74
N LEU A 474 13.17 19.36 18.71
CA LEU A 474 14.59 19.37 19.08
C LEU A 474 15.42 20.30 18.17
N ARG A 475 15.13 20.31 16.86
CA ARG A 475 15.76 21.24 15.91
C ARG A 475 15.40 22.69 16.17
N MET A 476 14.14 22.97 16.52
CA MET A 476 13.70 24.28 16.99
C MET A 476 14.49 24.67 18.25
N GLY A 477 14.66 23.73 19.20
CA GLY A 477 15.49 23.91 20.39
C GLY A 477 16.97 24.23 20.10
N GLU A 478 17.58 23.60 19.09
CA GLU A 478 18.95 23.93 18.63
C GLU A 478 19.06 25.38 18.12
N ILE A 479 18.05 25.85 17.37
CA ILE A 479 17.98 27.23 16.88
C ILE A 479 17.87 28.19 18.07
N VAL A 480 16.94 27.92 19.00
CA VAL A 480 16.74 28.72 20.21
C VAL A 480 18.00 28.74 21.09
N GLN A 481 18.72 27.62 21.22
CA GLN A 481 19.99 27.57 21.95
C GLN A 481 21.05 28.49 21.32
N ALA A 482 21.15 28.47 19.98
CA ALA A 482 22.06 29.33 19.24
C ALA A 482 21.68 30.81 19.37
N MET A 483 20.37 31.13 19.36
CA MET A 483 19.84 32.47 19.64
C MET A 483 20.23 32.93 21.05
N LEU A 484 19.96 32.12 22.08
CA LEU A 484 20.31 32.43 23.47
C LEU A 484 21.81 32.67 23.65
N THR A 485 22.65 31.81 23.06
CA THR A 485 24.11 31.94 23.13
C THR A 485 24.57 33.25 22.48
N SER A 486 24.01 33.58 21.32
CA SER A 486 24.37 34.78 20.56
C SER A 486 23.81 36.07 21.19
N ALA A 487 22.65 36.00 21.86
CA ALA A 487 21.97 37.14 22.44
C ALA A 487 22.84 37.91 23.44
N LEU A 488 23.54 37.20 24.34
CA LEU A 488 24.44 37.84 25.30
C LEU A 488 25.62 38.52 24.60
N LYS A 489 26.24 37.84 23.63
CA LYS A 489 27.35 38.42 22.86
C LYS A 489 26.93 39.70 22.14
N VAL A 490 25.79 39.65 21.43
CA VAL A 490 25.20 40.78 20.71
C VAL A 490 24.89 41.94 21.65
N PHE A 491 24.34 41.65 22.84
CA PHE A 491 24.05 42.66 23.86
C PHE A 491 25.32 43.35 24.39
N LEU A 492 26.34 42.56 24.73
CA LEU A 492 27.61 43.06 25.28
C LEU A 492 28.39 43.89 24.26
N GLU A 493 28.57 43.37 23.04
CA GLU A 493 29.34 44.01 21.97
C GLU A 493 28.57 45.16 21.30
N GLY A 494 27.25 45.23 21.46
CA GLY A 494 26.42 46.23 20.79
C GLY A 494 26.32 46.01 19.28
N ASP A 495 26.23 44.75 18.86
CA ASP A 495 26.24 44.36 17.45
C ASP A 495 24.85 44.55 16.79
N LYS A 496 24.73 45.57 15.93
CA LYS A 496 23.50 45.86 15.18
C LYS A 496 23.17 44.80 14.14
N GLU A 497 24.17 44.15 13.55
CA GLU A 497 23.95 43.11 12.55
C GLU A 497 23.54 41.81 13.22
N GLY A 498 24.18 41.46 14.35
CA GLY A 498 23.75 40.37 15.22
C GLY A 498 22.29 40.53 15.69
N CYS A 499 21.84 41.76 15.99
CA CYS A 499 20.42 42.02 16.27
C CYS A 499 19.50 41.66 15.09
N ARG A 500 19.93 41.86 13.84
CA ARG A 500 19.12 41.48 12.66
C ARG A 500 19.10 39.98 12.44
N GLN A 501 20.24 39.32 12.67
CA GLN A 501 20.34 37.87 12.56
C GLN A 501 19.46 37.16 13.60
N LEU A 502 19.47 37.63 14.86
CA LEU A 502 18.59 37.10 15.90
C LEU A 502 17.11 37.23 15.54
N ALA A 503 16.68 38.37 14.99
CA ALA A 503 15.31 38.55 14.52
C ALA A 503 14.94 37.60 13.35
N ALA A 504 15.90 37.30 12.45
CA ALA A 504 15.66 36.37 11.35
C ALA A 504 15.58 34.90 11.80
N GLU A 505 16.31 34.51 12.86
CA GLU A 505 16.16 33.18 13.47
C GLU A 505 14.83 33.07 14.23
N ASP A 506 14.33 34.15 14.84
CA ASP A 506 12.99 34.21 15.44
C ASP A 506 11.88 33.94 14.42
N ASP A 507 11.91 34.63 13.27
CA ASP A 507 11.00 34.37 12.13
C ASP A 507 11.05 32.90 11.64
N ARG A 508 12.15 32.20 11.91
CA ARG A 508 12.31 30.78 11.58
C ARG A 508 11.71 29.89 12.68
N VAL A 509 11.86 30.25 13.94
CA VAL A 509 11.22 29.58 15.09
C VAL A 509 9.68 29.65 14.94
N ASP A 510 9.11 30.82 14.65
CA ASP A 510 7.67 31.02 14.43
C ASP A 510 7.11 30.10 13.33
N ARG A 511 7.81 30.04 12.19
CA ARG A 511 7.40 29.16 11.08
C ARG A 511 7.43 27.69 11.46
N LEU A 512 8.39 27.27 12.27
CA LEU A 512 8.45 25.89 12.76
C LEU A 512 7.35 25.60 13.76
N GLU A 513 7.07 26.53 14.66
CA GLU A 513 5.97 26.43 15.62
C GLU A 513 4.63 26.21 14.91
N VAL A 514 4.31 27.02 13.90
CA VAL A 514 3.08 26.88 13.09
C VAL A 514 2.99 25.51 12.40
N GLU A 515 4.08 25.05 11.78
CA GLU A 515 4.12 23.77 11.07
C GLU A 515 4.03 22.57 12.01
N ILE A 516 4.73 22.61 13.16
CA ILE A 516 4.68 21.59 14.21
C ILE A 516 3.26 21.52 14.80
N THR A 517 2.67 22.66 15.16
CA THR A 517 1.32 22.77 15.72
C THR A 517 0.27 22.27 14.72
N SER A 518 0.40 22.61 13.43
CA SER A 518 -0.46 22.09 12.35
C SER A 518 -0.35 20.57 12.21
N PHE A 519 0.87 20.02 12.29
CA PHE A 519 1.12 18.59 12.19
C PHE A 519 0.56 17.82 13.40
N LEU A 520 0.83 18.30 14.62
CA LEU A 520 0.30 17.72 15.87
C LEU A 520 -1.23 17.81 15.93
N SER A 521 -1.83 18.86 15.37
CA SER A 521 -3.29 19.01 15.29
C SER A 521 -3.93 17.97 14.36
N LYS A 522 -3.28 17.64 13.23
CA LYS A 522 -3.74 16.55 12.36
C LYS A 522 -3.56 15.19 13.02
N LEU A 523 -2.47 14.99 13.76
CA LEU A 523 -2.22 13.77 14.50
C LEU A 523 -3.22 13.54 15.64
N SER A 524 -3.68 14.60 16.30
CA SER A 524 -4.67 14.48 17.39
C SER A 524 -6.06 14.09 16.92
N MET A 525 -6.36 14.22 15.62
CA MET A 525 -7.61 13.75 14.99
C MET A 525 -7.62 12.23 14.75
N GLU A 526 -6.46 11.58 14.78
CA GLU A 526 -6.35 10.11 14.65
C GLU A 526 -6.73 9.41 15.97
N SER A 527 -7.04 8.11 15.90
CA SER A 527 -7.34 7.31 17.11
C SER A 527 -6.08 7.08 17.95
N LEU A 528 -5.86 7.90 18.98
CA LEU A 528 -4.71 7.81 19.90
C LEU A 528 -5.02 6.99 21.16
N SER A 529 -4.01 6.28 21.67
CA SER A 529 -4.05 5.73 23.03
C SER A 529 -3.99 6.87 24.06
N PRO A 530 -4.47 6.67 25.31
CA PRO A 530 -4.37 7.68 26.36
C PRO A 530 -2.93 8.15 26.65
N GLU A 531 -1.95 7.26 26.51
CA GLU A 531 -0.53 7.60 26.65
C GLU A 531 -0.04 8.49 25.49
N ASN A 532 -0.37 8.12 24.24
CA ASN A 532 0.03 8.90 23.06
C ASN A 532 -0.64 10.28 23.06
N PHE A 533 -1.90 10.36 23.49
CA PHE A 533 -2.58 11.65 23.65
C PHE A 533 -1.89 12.56 24.67
N ARG A 534 -1.41 12.01 25.80
CA ARG A 534 -0.59 12.77 26.77
C ARG A 534 0.70 13.28 26.14
N ARG A 535 1.43 12.43 25.40
CA ARG A 535 2.66 12.85 24.71
C ARG A 535 2.41 13.93 23.67
N VAL A 536 1.37 13.80 22.84
CA VAL A 536 1.02 14.84 21.84
C VAL A 536 0.73 16.18 22.52
N ARG A 537 0.00 16.18 23.65
CA ARG A 537 -0.20 17.42 24.44
C ARG A 537 1.10 17.99 24.97
N ALA A 538 1.98 17.16 25.54
CA ALA A 538 3.28 17.62 26.00
C ALA A 538 4.11 18.25 24.87
N LEU A 539 4.08 17.67 23.66
CA LEU A 539 4.77 18.23 22.50
C LEU A 539 4.19 19.60 22.07
N PHE A 540 2.88 19.81 22.14
CA PHE A 540 2.29 21.14 21.93
C PHE A 540 2.85 22.16 22.93
N TYR A 541 2.78 21.84 24.22
CA TYR A 541 3.29 22.72 25.27
C TYR A 541 4.78 23.04 25.07
N ILE A 542 5.61 22.04 24.82
CA ILE A 542 7.06 22.25 24.65
C ILE A 542 7.36 23.10 23.42
N THR A 543 6.56 23.00 22.35
CA THR A 543 6.71 23.84 21.16
C THR A 543 6.44 25.31 21.49
N ASP A 544 5.36 25.59 22.21
CA ASP A 544 4.95 26.92 22.68
C ASP A 544 6.01 27.53 23.63
N GLU A 545 6.52 26.75 24.60
CA GLU A 545 7.56 27.22 25.52
C GLU A 545 8.89 27.57 24.81
N LEU A 546 9.23 26.88 23.71
CA LEU A 546 10.41 27.21 22.90
C LEU A 546 10.21 28.50 22.09
N GLU A 547 9.01 28.74 21.56
CA GLU A 547 8.66 30.00 20.90
C GLU A 547 8.76 31.16 21.90
N HIS A 548 8.19 31.01 23.10
CA HIS A 548 8.24 32.05 24.12
C HIS A 548 9.67 32.43 24.52
N ILE A 549 10.60 31.47 24.54
CA ILE A 549 12.02 31.75 24.80
C ILE A 549 12.65 32.54 23.65
N ALA A 550 12.37 32.18 22.39
CA ALA A 550 12.84 32.92 21.21
C ALA A 550 12.30 34.36 21.22
N ASP A 551 11.02 34.50 21.55
CA ASP A 551 10.30 35.76 21.69
C ASP A 551 10.93 36.70 22.72
N ILE A 552 11.35 36.17 23.88
CA ILE A 552 12.07 36.97 24.89
C ILE A 552 13.39 37.50 24.31
N VAL A 553 14.12 36.66 23.55
CA VAL A 553 15.36 37.10 22.90
C VAL A 553 15.07 38.20 21.86
N SER A 554 14.08 38.01 21.01
CA SER A 554 13.82 38.87 19.85
C SER A 554 13.07 40.16 20.21
N LYS A 555 12.03 40.07 21.05
CA LYS A 555 11.14 41.19 21.41
C LYS A 555 11.66 41.99 22.60
N ASN A 556 12.48 41.39 23.47
CA ASN A 556 13.01 42.09 24.65
C ASN A 556 14.53 42.32 24.59
N ILE A 557 15.36 41.26 24.52
CA ILE A 557 16.83 41.41 24.61
C ILE A 557 17.39 42.25 23.45
N ILE A 558 16.86 42.11 22.24
CA ILE A 558 17.23 42.99 21.10
C ILE A 558 16.84 44.45 21.37
N VAL A 559 15.66 44.70 21.98
CA VAL A 559 15.21 46.06 22.31
C VAL A 559 16.13 46.70 23.34
N TYR A 560 16.53 45.93 24.36
CA TYR A 560 17.53 46.34 25.35
C TYR A 560 18.88 46.66 24.71
N THR A 561 19.33 45.81 23.79
CA THR A 561 20.58 46.01 23.03
C THR A 561 20.54 47.29 22.21
N ARG A 562 19.46 47.52 21.46
CA ARG A 562 19.26 48.74 20.66
C ARG A 562 19.23 49.99 21.53
N LYS A 563 18.57 49.92 22.71
CA LYS A 563 18.54 51.03 23.67
C LYS A 563 19.94 51.34 24.20
N LYS A 564 20.71 50.33 24.59
CA LYS A 564 22.13 50.45 24.99
C LYS A 564 22.98 51.12 23.91
N ILE A 565 22.86 50.66 22.66
CA ILE A 565 23.61 51.23 21.52
C ILE A 565 23.21 52.68 21.26
N ASN A 566 21.91 52.98 21.19
CA ASN A 566 21.42 54.31 20.83
C ASN A 566 21.73 55.37 21.91
N GLN A 567 21.77 54.95 23.18
CA GLN A 567 22.08 55.82 24.33
C GLN A 567 23.57 55.78 24.71
N ASN A 568 24.39 55.01 23.99
CA ASN A 568 25.82 54.83 24.23
C ASN A 568 26.15 54.46 25.70
N LEU A 569 25.41 53.49 26.24
CA LEU A 569 25.50 53.09 27.65
C LEU A 569 26.58 52.02 27.86
N ALA A 570 27.33 52.15 28.95
CA ALA A 570 28.29 51.17 29.44
C ALA A 570 27.84 50.62 30.80
N PHE A 571 27.95 49.30 30.97
CA PHE A 571 27.63 48.62 32.23
C PHE A 571 28.85 48.65 33.14
N SER A 572 28.62 48.66 34.45
CA SER A 572 29.70 48.45 35.41
C SER A 572 30.27 47.03 35.26
N SER A 573 31.58 46.87 35.48
CA SER A 573 32.26 45.57 35.35
C SER A 573 31.61 44.47 36.20
N ALA A 574 31.21 44.81 37.43
CA ALA A 574 30.51 43.89 38.32
C ALA A 574 29.12 43.51 37.79
N GLY A 575 28.35 44.48 37.27
CA GLY A 575 27.02 44.22 36.71
C GLY A 575 27.07 43.39 35.43
N GLU A 576 28.06 43.64 34.57
CA GLU A 576 28.29 42.85 33.36
C GLU A 576 28.64 41.40 33.68
N GLU A 577 29.53 41.18 34.66
CA GLU A 577 29.96 39.85 35.10
C GLU A 577 28.81 39.05 35.74
N GLU A 578 27.93 39.71 36.50
CA GLU A 578 26.72 39.08 37.04
C GLU A 578 25.76 38.60 35.95
N ILE A 579 25.52 39.45 34.93
CA ILE A 579 24.66 39.10 33.80
C ILE A 579 25.26 37.91 33.04
N LYS A 580 26.57 37.91 32.77
CA LYS A 580 27.28 36.80 32.11
C LYS A 580 27.10 35.48 32.87
N ASN A 581 27.36 35.51 34.18
CA ASN A 581 27.27 34.32 35.02
C ASN A 581 25.84 33.80 35.15
N PHE A 582 24.84 34.68 35.21
CA PHE A 582 23.44 34.26 35.26
C PHE A 582 22.98 33.67 33.93
N HIS A 583 23.29 34.33 32.80
CA HIS A 583 23.01 33.82 31.46
C HIS A 583 23.63 32.44 31.23
N GLN A 584 24.88 32.22 31.63
CA GLN A 584 25.55 30.93 31.49
C GLN A 584 24.80 29.81 32.23
N GLN A 585 24.29 30.08 33.43
CA GLN A 585 23.51 29.11 34.19
C GLN A 585 22.12 28.86 33.57
N VAL A 586 21.47 29.90 33.04
CA VAL A 586 20.22 29.75 32.29
C VAL A 586 20.44 28.89 31.03
N LEU A 587 21.54 29.09 30.31
CA LEU A 587 21.90 28.30 29.14
C LEU A 587 22.16 26.82 29.49
N GLN A 588 22.76 26.55 30.65
CA GLN A 588 22.91 25.18 31.17
C GLN A 588 21.55 24.55 31.49
N ASN A 589 20.63 25.28 32.12
CA ASN A 589 19.28 24.80 32.42
C ASN A 589 18.46 24.55 31.15
N PHE A 590 18.59 25.42 30.14
CA PHE A 590 18.01 25.21 28.81
C PHE A 590 18.53 23.92 28.16
N SER A 591 19.85 23.72 28.19
CA SER A 591 20.48 22.51 27.65
C SER A 591 19.97 21.24 28.34
N LEU A 592 19.75 21.29 29.67
CA LEU A 592 19.16 20.19 30.43
C LEU A 592 17.70 19.92 30.01
N ALA A 593 16.90 20.97 29.78
CA ALA A 593 15.52 20.85 29.31
C ALA A 593 15.44 20.18 27.92
N ILE A 594 16.30 20.57 26.98
CA ILE A 594 16.38 19.95 25.64
C ILE A 594 16.82 18.48 25.70
N ASN A 595 17.82 18.16 26.54
CA ASN A 595 18.27 16.77 26.72
C ASN A 595 17.17 15.88 27.31
N CYS A 596 16.35 16.44 28.20
CA CYS A 596 15.18 15.76 28.73
C CYS A 596 14.15 15.44 27.65
N LEU A 597 13.83 16.38 26.75
CA LEU A 597 12.96 16.13 25.60
C LEU A 597 13.52 15.02 24.69
N ALA A 598 14.83 14.98 24.48
CA ALA A 598 15.46 13.97 23.62
C ALA A 598 15.37 12.56 24.20
N THR A 599 15.44 12.43 25.53
CA THR A 599 15.48 11.13 26.22
C THR A 599 14.14 10.70 26.80
N TRP A 600 13.20 11.64 26.98
CA TRP A 600 11.97 11.47 27.78
C TRP A 600 12.25 10.93 29.19
N ASP A 601 13.40 11.27 29.78
CA ASP A 601 13.77 10.85 31.14
C ASP A 601 13.05 11.71 32.19
N VAL A 602 12.08 11.10 32.88
CA VAL A 602 11.27 11.77 33.92
C VAL A 602 12.12 12.29 35.07
N LYS A 603 13.20 11.59 35.47
CA LYS A 603 14.06 12.05 36.57
C LYS A 603 14.86 13.28 36.18
N MET A 604 15.32 13.33 34.93
CA MET A 604 15.98 14.52 34.41
C MET A 604 14.99 15.68 34.30
N ALA A 605 13.73 15.41 33.92
CA ALA A 605 12.67 16.40 33.87
C ALA A 605 12.38 17.03 35.24
N GLU A 606 12.33 16.22 36.31
CA GLU A 606 12.17 16.70 37.68
C GLU A 606 13.29 17.66 38.10
N GLN A 607 14.55 17.34 37.76
CA GLN A 607 15.69 18.23 38.02
C GLN A 607 15.57 19.59 37.31
N VAL A 608 15.00 19.61 36.10
CA VAL A 608 14.76 20.86 35.35
C VAL A 608 13.67 21.69 36.04
N VAL A 609 12.60 21.04 36.53
CA VAL A 609 11.53 21.72 37.28
C VAL A 609 12.08 22.38 38.56
N GLU A 610 12.97 21.71 39.28
CA GLU A 610 13.59 22.25 40.50
C GLU A 610 14.41 23.53 40.25
N LYS A 611 14.92 23.76 39.03
CA LYS A 611 15.63 24.99 38.65
C LYS A 611 14.75 26.23 38.70
N ARG A 612 13.43 26.08 38.78
CA ARG A 612 12.49 27.20 38.97
C ARG A 612 12.79 27.99 40.25
N ALA A 613 12.85 27.30 41.39
CA ALA A 613 13.06 27.93 42.69
C ALA A 613 14.43 28.62 42.76
N TRP A 614 15.46 27.97 42.21
CA TRP A 614 16.78 28.55 42.09
C TRP A 614 16.78 29.85 41.26
N GLY A 615 16.12 29.87 40.11
CA GLY A 615 16.09 31.06 39.23
C GLY A 615 15.43 32.27 39.90
N VAL A 616 14.33 32.05 40.64
CA VAL A 616 13.65 33.11 41.40
C VAL A 616 14.57 33.65 42.51
N ALA A 617 15.22 32.76 43.27
CA ALA A 617 16.15 33.17 44.32
C ALA A 617 17.35 33.95 43.75
N LYS A 618 17.92 33.48 42.64
CA LYS A 618 19.06 34.12 41.97
C LYS A 618 18.71 35.52 41.45
N LYS A 619 17.53 35.69 40.85
CA LYS A 619 17.02 37.00 40.43
C LYS A 619 16.93 37.98 41.59
N GLN A 620 16.39 37.53 42.75
CA GLN A 620 16.29 38.38 43.93
C GLN A 620 17.66 38.77 44.50
N GLU A 621 18.62 37.84 44.52
CA GLU A 621 20.00 38.09 44.92
C GLU A 621 20.64 39.18 44.04
N LEU A 622 20.59 39.01 42.71
CA LEU A 622 21.17 39.97 41.76
C LEU A 622 20.47 41.34 41.81
N HIS A 623 19.16 41.37 42.06
CA HIS A 623 18.43 42.61 42.29
C HIS A 623 18.98 43.37 43.50
N ASN A 624 19.24 42.67 44.62
CA ASN A 624 19.78 43.29 45.83
C ASN A 624 21.20 43.84 45.59
N HIS A 625 22.07 43.07 44.90
CA HIS A 625 23.40 43.55 44.53
C HIS A 625 23.35 44.81 43.66
N HIS A 626 22.38 44.88 42.74
CA HIS A 626 22.17 46.08 41.92
C HIS A 626 21.74 47.30 42.74
N LEU A 627 20.85 47.12 43.72
CA LEU A 627 20.43 48.19 44.64
C LEU A 627 21.61 48.70 45.51
N GLU A 628 22.47 47.80 45.97
CA GLU A 628 23.69 48.17 46.70
C GLU A 628 24.61 49.04 45.84
N ARG A 629 24.82 48.66 44.57
CA ARG A 629 25.61 49.48 43.61
C ARG A 629 24.97 50.83 43.32
N LEU A 630 23.63 50.90 43.23
CA LEU A 630 22.92 52.16 43.07
C LEU A 630 23.11 53.08 44.28
N SER A 631 23.09 52.53 45.50
CA SER A 631 23.30 53.30 46.73
C SER A 631 24.70 53.92 46.83
N GLN A 632 25.68 53.36 46.11
CA GLN A 632 27.06 53.87 46.01
C GLN A 632 27.21 55.02 44.99
N GLY A 633 26.15 55.37 44.25
CA GLY A 633 26.16 56.51 43.33
C GLY A 633 26.96 56.27 42.03
N LEU A 634 27.20 55.01 41.65
CA LEU A 634 27.93 54.66 40.43
C LEU A 634 27.14 55.09 39.18
N LYS A 635 27.65 56.08 38.44
CA LYS A 635 26.99 56.64 37.24
C LYS A 635 26.59 55.58 36.22
N GLU A 636 27.50 54.67 35.88
CA GLU A 636 27.26 53.56 34.95
C GLU A 636 26.08 52.67 35.38
N THR A 637 25.89 52.49 36.69
CA THR A 637 24.81 51.68 37.26
C THR A 637 23.48 52.43 37.21
N ILE A 638 23.49 53.74 37.46
CA ILE A 638 22.30 54.60 37.36
C ILE A 638 21.80 54.64 35.91
N ASP A 639 22.70 54.89 34.97
CA ASP A 639 22.37 55.07 33.55
C ASP A 639 21.84 53.77 32.90
N THR A 640 22.25 52.60 33.40
CA THR A 640 21.84 51.28 32.87
C THR A 640 20.76 50.57 33.69
N SER A 641 20.32 51.14 34.81
CA SER A 641 19.53 50.46 35.84
C SER A 641 18.31 49.71 35.31
N THR A 642 17.48 50.37 34.49
CA THR A 642 16.28 49.75 33.90
C THR A 642 16.65 48.55 33.02
N ILE A 643 17.65 48.71 32.14
CA ILE A 643 18.08 47.65 31.23
C ILE A 643 18.65 46.46 32.02
N HIS A 644 19.40 46.72 33.09
CA HIS A 644 20.00 45.70 33.92
C HIS A 644 18.94 44.83 34.62
N LEU A 645 17.96 45.46 35.27
CA LEU A 645 16.89 44.75 35.98
C LEU A 645 15.95 44.02 35.01
N ASP A 646 15.62 44.63 33.88
CA ASP A 646 14.78 44.01 32.84
C ASP A 646 15.46 42.75 32.26
N LEU A 647 16.76 42.84 31.95
CA LEU A 647 17.53 41.70 31.43
C LEU A 647 17.60 40.53 32.44
N ILE A 648 17.84 40.82 33.72
CA ILE A 648 17.82 39.78 34.77
C ILE A 648 16.42 39.16 34.88
N SER A 649 15.37 39.98 34.78
CA SER A 649 14.00 39.47 34.82
C SER A 649 13.70 38.55 33.64
N ASP A 650 14.14 38.89 32.43
CA ASP A 650 13.91 38.08 31.25
C ASP A 650 14.76 36.81 31.20
N LEU A 651 15.99 36.83 31.72
CA LEU A 651 16.79 35.61 31.93
C LEU A 651 16.08 34.63 32.87
N GLU A 652 15.44 35.14 33.93
CA GLU A 652 14.64 34.31 34.84
C GLU A 652 13.33 33.81 34.19
N ARG A 653 12.72 34.58 33.30
CA ARG A 653 11.58 34.12 32.48
C ARG A 653 12.00 33.03 31.48
N ILE A 654 13.16 33.13 30.87
CA ILE A 654 13.70 32.03 30.05
C ILE A 654 13.87 30.77 30.91
N ASN A 655 14.41 30.91 32.13
CA ASN A 655 14.53 29.79 33.07
C ASN A 655 13.16 29.23 33.52
N PHE A 656 12.12 30.08 33.65
CA PHE A 656 10.74 29.64 33.85
C PHE A 656 10.27 28.72 32.72
N HIS A 657 10.39 29.16 31.46
CA HIS A 657 9.99 28.36 30.31
C HIS A 657 10.76 27.03 30.23
N CYS A 658 12.06 27.03 30.59
CA CYS A 658 12.83 25.77 30.73
C CYS A 658 12.18 24.81 31.74
N SER A 659 11.73 25.32 32.90
CA SER A 659 11.04 24.50 33.91
C SER A 659 9.68 23.97 33.43
N GLN A 660 8.97 24.73 32.60
CA GLN A 660 7.70 24.31 32.00
C GLN A 660 7.89 23.17 30.99
N ILE A 661 9.00 23.18 30.22
CA ILE A 661 9.39 22.06 29.36
C ILE A 661 9.56 20.77 30.19
N GLY A 662 10.22 20.85 31.35
CA GLY A 662 10.35 19.73 32.28
C GLY A 662 8.99 19.27 32.86
N ALA A 663 8.13 20.21 33.24
CA ALA A 663 6.79 19.92 33.77
C ALA A 663 5.91 19.18 32.74
N ALA A 664 5.97 19.59 31.47
CA ALA A 664 5.24 18.94 30.38
C ALA A 664 5.62 17.45 30.21
N ILE A 665 6.89 17.09 30.45
CA ILE A 665 7.40 15.71 30.34
C ILE A 665 7.02 14.86 31.57
N THR A 666 7.09 15.43 32.78
CA THR A 666 6.67 14.73 34.01
C THR A 666 5.16 14.52 34.10
N GLY A 667 4.38 15.37 33.43
CA GLY A 667 2.92 15.39 33.55
C GLY A 667 2.43 16.02 34.86
N ILE A 668 3.32 16.72 35.58
CA ILE A 668 3.00 17.51 36.78
C ILE A 668 2.36 18.83 36.32
N LYS A 669 1.24 19.19 36.95
CA LYS A 669 0.54 20.47 36.73
C LYS A 669 1.14 21.58 37.57
#